data_AF-A0A9W5IRH5-F1
#
_entry.id   AF-A0A9W5IRH5-F1
#
_cell.length_a   1.000
_cell.length_b   1.000
_cell.length_c   1.000
_cell.angle_alpha   90.00
_cell.angle_beta   90.00
_cell.angle_gamma   90.00
#
_symmetry.space_group_name_H-M   'P 1'
#
loop_
_entity.id
_entity.type
_entity.pdbx_description
1 polymer ?
#
loop_
_entity_poly.entity_id
_entity_poly.type
_entity_poly.pdbx_seq_one_letter_code
_entity_poly.pdbx_strand_id
1 'polypeptide(L)'
;MENNDKINYDTQAAKTLGDELRKHRTDAKIDIQDVASRLKLSTEQIDALEKGEYSGFPGLVFVSGYLRSYARFLKIDEQIIAKHLRSITPQLEDHVYAVTRSTNSGLSFTDTEKQGFPKWILGIAALALAVGGVYFWQSKSSFENEQANIQNSKDVADTMKTPALKTDNVAVSEMTEDGKKEITNKPEVANDQAASAASAAVQEEKPAVKVEKDELWIKVQYRSNLIIADKDGKVVFSRIVPAGSEQRLRGGAPYNVWIGIAAGSEANYGGTPIEPLKYRVAGEKSASFVAGKTKMTTPKRRQTHQVKIDHLIIGSDAPVVVQSMTNTDTADAEATARQVKELSDAGSEMVRITVNTPEAASKVAEIRSRLDDMGYTTPLIGDFHFNGERLLAEFPECGKALSKYRINPGNVGKGAKGDEKFAFMIRTAAENNKAVRIGVNWGSLDQSLAKRMMDANLASATPKPPEEIMKEALIVSALESAEKAVALGLPEDKIILSCKVSAVQDLIQVYRELGSRCRYPLHLGLTEAGMGSKGIVASTAALSVLLQEGIGDTIRISLTPEPGSPRTQEVIVGQEILQTMGLRSFTPMVTACPGCGRTTSTVFQELAQDVQNYLRQKMTIWRTEYPGVESLNVAVMGCVVNGPGESKLADIGISLPGTGETPVAPVYVDGERKVTLKGDNIAAEFLQIVEDYVKTNYCEGGAKRKQNRVIPIQSA
;
A
#
# COMPACT_ATOMS: atom_id res chain seq x y z
N MET A 1 -30.47 -27.58 -22.40
CA MET A 1 -31.35 -27.84 -21.25
C MET A 1 -31.46 -26.55 -20.46
N GLU A 2 -32.69 -26.12 -20.18
CA GLU A 2 -33.01 -24.89 -19.45
C GLU A 2 -32.36 -24.92 -18.06
N ASN A 3 -31.45 -23.99 -17.77
CA ASN A 3 -30.96 -23.78 -16.41
C ASN A 3 -31.88 -22.76 -15.72
N ASN A 4 -33.09 -23.22 -15.43
CA ASN A 4 -34.08 -22.47 -14.66
C ASN A 4 -33.81 -22.79 -13.18
N ASP A 5 -32.74 -22.22 -12.62
CA ASP A 5 -32.53 -22.20 -11.17
C ASP A 5 -33.68 -21.39 -10.58
N LYS A 6 -34.74 -22.10 -10.17
CA LYS A 6 -35.88 -21.51 -9.48
C LYS A 6 -35.34 -20.83 -8.23
N ILE A 7 -35.36 -19.51 -8.24
CA ILE A 7 -35.10 -18.68 -7.07
C ILE A 7 -36.03 -19.20 -5.96
N ASN A 8 -35.45 -19.78 -4.91
CA ASN A 8 -36.22 -20.33 -3.80
C ASN A 8 -36.54 -19.21 -2.80
N TYR A 9 -37.77 -18.69 -2.86
CA TYR A 9 -38.27 -17.64 -1.98
C TYR A 9 -39.75 -17.88 -1.64
N ASP A 10 -40.22 -17.31 -0.54
CA ASP A 10 -41.64 -17.38 -0.18
C ASP A 10 -42.46 -16.51 -1.14
N THR A 11 -43.15 -17.16 -2.07
CA THR A 11 -43.96 -16.51 -3.11
C THR A 11 -45.19 -15.79 -2.53
N GLN A 12 -45.74 -16.28 -1.42
CA GLN A 12 -46.89 -15.66 -0.77
C GLN A 12 -46.46 -14.38 -0.05
N ALA A 13 -45.31 -14.41 0.64
CA ALA A 13 -44.71 -13.22 1.24
C ALA A 13 -44.30 -12.17 0.19
N ALA A 14 -43.74 -12.63 -0.94
CA ALA A 14 -43.35 -11.76 -2.05
C ALA A 14 -44.56 -11.05 -2.68
N LYS A 15 -45.65 -11.78 -2.93
CA LYS A 15 -46.89 -11.20 -3.45
C LYS A 15 -47.52 -10.20 -2.47
N THR A 16 -47.52 -10.51 -1.18
CA THR A 16 -48.06 -9.63 -0.14
C THR A 16 -47.35 -8.26 -0.13
N LEU A 17 -46.01 -8.27 -0.20
CA LEU A 17 -45.22 -7.04 -0.27
C LEU A 17 -45.43 -6.29 -1.59
N GLY A 18 -45.52 -7.02 -2.71
CA GLY A 18 -45.79 -6.44 -4.02
C GLY A 18 -47.13 -5.71 -4.08
N ASP A 19 -48.19 -6.31 -3.52
CA ASP A 19 -49.52 -5.71 -3.43
C ASP A 19 -49.51 -4.43 -2.56
N GLU A 20 -48.75 -4.43 -1.45
CA GLU A 20 -48.59 -3.27 -0.58
C GLU A 20 -47.87 -2.11 -1.30
N LEU A 21 -46.77 -2.39 -2.01
CA LEU A 21 -46.05 -1.40 -2.81
C LEU A 21 -46.94 -0.81 -3.90
N ARG A 22 -47.68 -1.66 -4.61
CA ARG A 22 -48.63 -1.23 -5.64
C ARG A 22 -49.70 -0.31 -5.06
N LYS A 23 -50.28 -0.69 -3.92
CA LYS A 23 -51.30 0.09 -3.24
C LYS A 23 -50.77 1.46 -2.82
N HIS A 24 -49.61 1.51 -2.18
CA HIS A 24 -48.98 2.77 -1.78
C HIS A 24 -48.66 3.67 -2.97
N ARG A 25 -48.20 3.10 -4.09
CA ARG A 25 -47.98 3.85 -5.32
C ARG A 25 -49.29 4.43 -5.86
N THR A 26 -50.35 3.63 -5.95
CA THR A 26 -51.65 4.10 -6.46
C THR A 26 -52.29 5.14 -5.55
N ASP A 27 -52.21 4.97 -4.24
CA ASP A 27 -52.73 5.92 -3.25
C ASP A 27 -51.98 7.26 -3.30
N ALA A 28 -50.67 7.22 -3.56
CA ALA A 28 -49.84 8.39 -3.79
C ALA A 28 -49.99 9.01 -5.19
N LYS A 29 -50.82 8.41 -6.07
CA LYS A 29 -51.01 8.82 -7.48
C LYS A 29 -49.71 8.91 -8.28
N ILE A 30 -48.77 8.01 -8.01
CA ILE A 30 -47.47 7.94 -8.69
C ILE A 30 -47.58 6.97 -9.89
N ASP A 31 -47.13 7.39 -11.07
CA ASP A 31 -47.16 6.52 -12.24
C ASP A 31 -46.09 5.41 -12.14
N ILE A 32 -46.36 4.26 -12.75
CA ILE A 32 -45.38 3.16 -12.77
C ILE A 32 -44.10 3.56 -13.53
N GLN A 33 -44.19 4.46 -14.51
CA GLN A 33 -43.05 5.02 -15.23
C GLN A 33 -42.16 5.90 -14.35
N ASP A 34 -42.74 6.61 -13.38
CA ASP A 34 -41.98 7.44 -12.44
C ASP A 34 -41.12 6.57 -11.53
N VAL A 35 -41.69 5.46 -11.05
CA VAL A 35 -40.96 4.45 -10.27
C VAL A 35 -39.86 3.81 -11.11
N ALA A 36 -40.19 3.36 -12.32
CA ALA A 36 -39.25 2.73 -13.24
C ALA A 36 -38.03 3.65 -13.51
N SER A 37 -38.30 4.92 -13.82
CA SER A 37 -37.28 5.94 -14.04
C SER A 37 -36.43 6.19 -12.79
N ARG A 38 -37.05 6.25 -11.62
CA ARG A 38 -36.35 6.50 -10.35
C ARG A 38 -35.45 5.34 -9.94
N LEU A 39 -35.92 4.11 -10.12
CA LEU A 39 -35.20 2.89 -9.77
C LEU A 39 -34.25 2.42 -10.87
N LYS A 40 -34.28 3.05 -12.05
CA LYS A 40 -33.54 2.64 -13.25
C LYS A 40 -33.86 1.21 -13.67
N LEU A 41 -35.13 0.85 -13.60
CA LEU A 41 -35.69 -0.44 -14.01
C LEU A 41 -36.70 -0.24 -15.13
N SER A 42 -37.02 -1.28 -15.91
CA SER A 42 -38.10 -1.21 -16.89
C SER A 42 -39.47 -1.25 -16.20
N THR A 43 -40.53 -0.80 -16.88
CA THR A 43 -41.90 -0.89 -16.38
C THR A 43 -42.34 -2.33 -16.12
N GLU A 44 -41.86 -3.27 -16.93
CA GLU A 44 -42.11 -4.71 -16.76
C GLU A 44 -41.43 -5.24 -15.49
N GLN A 45 -40.24 -4.74 -15.16
CA GLN A 45 -39.55 -5.11 -13.93
C GLN A 45 -40.26 -4.55 -12.68
N ILE A 46 -40.80 -3.33 -12.75
CA ILE A 46 -41.60 -2.78 -11.64
C ILE A 46 -42.90 -3.58 -11.47
N ASP A 47 -43.58 -3.93 -12.56
CA ASP A 47 -44.78 -4.78 -12.52
C ASP A 47 -44.47 -6.18 -11.95
N ALA A 48 -43.32 -6.76 -12.30
CA ALA A 48 -42.86 -8.03 -11.72
C ALA A 48 -42.58 -7.93 -10.21
N LEU A 49 -42.01 -6.81 -9.73
CA LEU A 49 -41.85 -6.55 -8.30
C LEU A 49 -43.19 -6.42 -7.57
N GLU A 50 -44.17 -5.75 -8.18
CA GLU A 50 -45.54 -5.61 -7.64
C GLU A 50 -46.31 -6.94 -7.64
N LYS A 51 -46.01 -7.86 -8.56
CA LYS A 51 -46.62 -9.19 -8.62
C LYS A 51 -45.93 -10.24 -7.74
N GLY A 52 -44.75 -9.93 -7.19
CA GLY A 52 -43.93 -10.89 -6.44
C GLY A 52 -43.24 -11.92 -7.35
N GLU A 53 -43.04 -11.61 -8.63
CA GLU A 53 -42.46 -12.50 -9.64
C GLU A 53 -40.97 -12.16 -9.84
N TYR A 54 -40.07 -12.95 -9.24
CA TYR A 54 -38.64 -12.62 -9.17
C TYR A 54 -37.76 -13.39 -10.14
N SER A 55 -38.32 -14.35 -10.89
CA SER A 55 -37.59 -15.22 -11.82
C SER A 55 -36.79 -14.47 -12.90
N GLY A 56 -37.21 -13.27 -13.27
CA GLY A 56 -36.52 -12.40 -14.24
C GLY A 56 -35.38 -11.55 -13.66
N PHE A 57 -35.08 -11.65 -12.35
CA PHE A 57 -34.06 -10.85 -11.70
C PHE A 57 -32.75 -11.64 -11.47
N PRO A 58 -31.58 -10.97 -11.42
CA PRO A 58 -30.27 -11.63 -11.26
C PRO A 58 -30.04 -12.37 -9.93
N GLY A 59 -30.99 -12.33 -8.99
CA GLY A 59 -30.95 -13.01 -7.69
C GLY A 59 -31.66 -12.24 -6.56
N LEU A 60 -32.01 -12.92 -5.46
CA LEU A 60 -32.80 -12.35 -4.34
C LEU A 60 -32.14 -11.17 -3.64
N VAL A 61 -30.80 -11.12 -3.64
CA VAL A 61 -30.06 -10.00 -3.05
C VAL A 61 -30.34 -8.69 -3.81
N PHE A 62 -30.42 -8.77 -5.14
CA PHE A 62 -30.77 -7.63 -6.00
C PHE A 62 -32.23 -7.24 -5.83
N VAL A 63 -33.13 -8.24 -5.83
CA VAL A 63 -34.57 -8.03 -5.58
C VAL A 63 -34.81 -7.33 -4.25
N SER A 64 -34.14 -7.76 -3.18
CA SER A 64 -34.22 -7.11 -1.86
C SER A 64 -33.74 -5.65 -1.90
N GLY A 65 -32.69 -5.37 -2.67
CA GLY A 65 -32.20 -4.00 -2.90
C GLY A 65 -33.21 -3.13 -3.65
N TYR A 66 -33.86 -3.67 -4.68
CA TYR A 66 -34.89 -2.97 -5.45
C TYR A 66 -36.15 -2.71 -4.62
N LEU A 67 -36.63 -3.70 -3.87
CA LEU A 67 -37.80 -3.55 -2.98
C LEU A 67 -37.56 -2.49 -1.88
N ARG A 68 -36.37 -2.45 -1.28
CA ARG A 68 -35.99 -1.38 -0.32
C ARG A 68 -35.98 -0.01 -0.99
N SER A 69 -35.44 0.08 -2.20
CA SER A 69 -35.38 1.33 -2.95
C SER A 69 -36.75 1.81 -3.37
N TYR A 70 -37.63 0.89 -3.76
CA TYR A 70 -39.02 1.16 -4.11
C TYR A 70 -39.79 1.69 -2.89
N ALA A 71 -39.71 0.96 -1.78
CA ALA A 71 -40.38 1.38 -0.55
C ALA A 71 -39.90 2.74 -0.03
N ARG A 72 -38.60 3.02 -0.12
CA ARG A 72 -38.03 4.33 0.24
C ARG A 72 -38.55 5.44 -0.67
N PHE A 73 -38.72 5.15 -1.96
CA PHE A 73 -39.32 6.11 -2.89
C PHE A 73 -40.77 6.41 -2.52
N LEU A 74 -41.53 5.40 -2.10
CA LEU A 74 -42.91 5.52 -1.62
C LEU A 74 -43.01 6.04 -0.17
N LYS A 75 -41.88 6.34 0.49
CA LYS A 75 -41.80 6.78 1.89
C LYS A 75 -42.45 5.81 2.90
N ILE A 76 -42.39 4.51 2.62
CA ILE A 76 -42.83 3.46 3.54
C ILE A 76 -41.75 3.26 4.62
N ASP A 77 -42.17 2.98 5.86
CA ASP A 77 -41.28 2.74 7.00
C ASP A 77 -40.33 1.55 6.73
N GLU A 78 -39.03 1.78 6.93
CA GLU A 78 -37.97 0.81 6.67
C GLU A 78 -38.07 -0.44 7.57
N GLN A 79 -38.66 -0.32 8.76
CA GLN A 79 -38.88 -1.45 9.68
C GLN A 79 -39.96 -2.41 9.16
N ILE A 80 -41.01 -1.88 8.52
CA ILE A 80 -42.08 -2.69 7.92
C ILE A 80 -41.49 -3.53 6.79
N ILE A 81 -40.73 -2.88 5.89
CA ILE A 81 -40.09 -3.55 4.75
C ILE A 81 -39.07 -4.59 5.19
N ALA A 82 -38.29 -4.30 6.24
CA ALA A 82 -37.33 -5.26 6.78
C ALA A 82 -38.01 -6.55 7.28
N LYS A 83 -39.22 -6.45 7.84
CA LYS A 83 -40.02 -7.61 8.26
C LYS A 83 -40.47 -8.45 7.06
N HIS A 84 -41.00 -7.81 6.01
CA HIS A 84 -41.44 -8.50 4.80
C HIS A 84 -40.28 -9.15 4.03
N LEU A 85 -39.12 -8.49 3.97
CA LEU A 85 -37.94 -9.06 3.31
C LEU A 85 -37.36 -10.29 4.04
N ARG A 86 -37.46 -10.32 5.38
CA ARG A 86 -37.08 -11.49 6.18
C ARG A 86 -38.00 -12.69 5.95
N SER A 87 -39.27 -12.47 5.60
CA SER A 87 -40.17 -13.56 5.22
C SER A 87 -39.96 -14.05 3.79
N ILE A 88 -39.47 -13.21 2.88
CA ILE A 88 -39.25 -13.57 1.48
C ILE A 88 -38.00 -14.45 1.32
N THR A 89 -36.95 -14.21 2.10
CA THR A 89 -35.67 -14.93 1.98
C THR A 89 -35.46 -15.84 3.19
N PRO A 90 -35.34 -17.17 3.04
CA PRO A 90 -35.00 -18.04 4.17
C PRO A 90 -33.60 -17.69 4.70
N GLN A 91 -33.42 -17.78 6.02
CA GLN A 91 -32.17 -17.40 6.70
C GLN A 91 -31.01 -18.28 6.22
N LEU A 92 -29.95 -17.65 5.72
CA LEU A 92 -28.60 -18.23 5.74
C LEU A 92 -28.12 -18.15 7.20
N GLU A 93 -28.41 -19.17 8.00
CA GLU A 93 -27.69 -19.39 9.26
C GLU A 93 -26.29 -19.97 8.95
N ASP A 94 -25.32 -19.47 9.70
CA ASP A 94 -23.91 -19.87 9.79
C ASP A 94 -22.98 -19.58 8.60
N HIS A 95 -22.43 -18.36 8.57
CA HIS A 95 -20.97 -18.09 8.51
C HIS A 95 -20.69 -16.59 8.27
N VAL A 96 -20.88 -15.72 9.28
CA VAL A 96 -20.26 -14.39 9.27
C VAL A 96 -19.90 -13.97 10.70
N TYR A 97 -18.62 -13.62 10.89
CA TYR A 97 -18.08 -12.97 12.09
C TYR A 97 -18.96 -11.82 12.57
N ALA A 98 -19.49 -11.94 13.79
CA ALA A 98 -20.23 -10.88 14.45
C ALA A 98 -19.24 -9.77 14.87
N VAL A 99 -19.31 -8.61 14.19
CA VAL A 99 -18.88 -7.33 14.75
C VAL A 99 -20.13 -6.61 15.22
N THR A 100 -20.27 -6.45 16.53
CA THR A 100 -21.34 -5.70 17.17
C THR A 100 -21.23 -4.22 16.77
N ARG A 101 -22.07 -3.76 15.83
CA ARG A 101 -22.27 -2.33 15.59
C ARG A 101 -23.32 -1.82 16.57
N SER A 102 -22.94 -0.92 17.47
CA SER A 102 -23.91 -0.13 18.21
C SER A 102 -24.67 0.77 17.24
N THR A 103 -25.97 0.84 17.43
CA THR A 103 -26.92 1.65 16.68
C THR A 103 -26.62 3.13 16.86
N ASN A 104 -26.16 3.82 15.82
CA ASN A 104 -26.29 5.27 15.74
C ASN A 104 -27.64 5.60 15.09
N SER A 105 -28.51 6.19 15.90
CA SER A 105 -29.74 6.85 15.50
C SER A 105 -29.43 8.01 14.54
N GLY A 106 -30.31 8.17 13.54
CA GLY A 106 -30.14 9.11 12.44
C GLY A 106 -30.22 10.59 12.85
N LEU A 107 -29.60 11.42 12.01
CA LEU A 107 -29.87 12.85 11.93
C LEU A 107 -31.10 13.07 11.05
N SER A 108 -32.16 13.59 11.65
CA SER A 108 -33.35 14.15 10.99
C SER A 108 -33.41 15.64 11.35
N PHE A 109 -33.47 16.49 10.33
CA PHE A 109 -33.75 17.92 10.45
C PHE A 109 -35.26 18.12 10.28
N THR A 110 -35.92 18.58 11.34
CA THR A 110 -37.19 19.30 11.25
C THR A 110 -37.15 20.52 12.16
N ASP A 111 -37.33 21.69 11.55
CA ASP A 111 -37.60 22.95 12.24
C ASP A 111 -38.86 22.80 13.08
N THR A 112 -38.71 22.93 14.39
CA THR A 112 -39.80 23.21 15.32
C THR A 112 -39.27 24.23 16.33
N GLU A 113 -39.94 25.38 16.40
CA GLU A 113 -39.67 26.42 17.38
C GLU A 113 -39.68 25.82 18.79
N LYS A 114 -38.54 25.93 19.50
CA LYS A 114 -38.40 25.44 20.87
C LYS A 114 -38.71 26.57 21.86
N GLN A 115 -39.69 26.35 22.74
CA GLN A 115 -39.71 27.02 24.04
C GLN A 115 -38.44 26.65 24.82
N GLY A 116 -37.73 27.67 25.32
CA GLY A 116 -36.43 27.52 25.95
C GLY A 116 -36.47 26.70 27.24
N PHE A 117 -35.57 25.71 27.34
CA PHE A 117 -35.33 24.93 28.55
C PHE A 117 -34.84 25.86 29.69
N PRO A 118 -35.41 25.79 30.91
CA PRO A 118 -35.02 26.67 32.00
C PRO A 118 -33.58 26.38 32.44
N LYS A 119 -32.64 27.28 32.10
CA LYS A 119 -31.20 27.15 32.37
C LYS A 119 -30.85 26.96 33.85
N TRP A 120 -31.77 27.29 34.77
CA TRP A 120 -31.58 27.09 36.22
C TRP A 120 -31.52 25.60 36.62
N ILE A 121 -32.14 24.70 35.85
CA ILE A 121 -32.11 23.26 36.11
C ILE A 121 -30.70 22.68 35.91
N LEU A 122 -29.94 23.20 34.93
CA LEU A 122 -28.55 22.82 34.70
C LEU A 122 -27.62 23.30 35.83
N GLY A 123 -27.92 24.46 36.42
CA GLY A 123 -27.19 24.97 37.59
C GLY A 123 -27.34 24.05 38.81
N ILE A 124 -28.55 23.56 39.08
CA ILE A 124 -28.81 22.64 40.20
C ILE A 124 -28.15 21.28 39.97
N ALA A 125 -28.19 20.75 38.74
CA ALA A 125 -27.55 19.49 38.40
C ALA A 125 -26.00 19.57 38.53
N ALA A 126 -25.39 20.68 38.10
CA ALA A 126 -23.96 20.91 38.26
C ALA A 126 -23.56 21.02 39.73
N LEU A 127 -24.38 21.69 40.56
CA LEU A 127 -24.16 21.80 42.00
C LEU A 127 -24.26 20.42 42.69
N ALA A 128 -25.25 19.61 42.32
CA ALA A 128 -25.40 18.26 42.86
C ALA A 128 -24.24 17.33 42.48
N LEU A 129 -23.71 17.45 41.25
CA LEU A 129 -22.52 16.71 40.80
C LEU A 129 -21.24 17.17 41.49
N ALA A 130 -21.08 18.48 41.74
CA ALA A 130 -19.94 18.99 42.48
C ALA A 130 -19.96 18.53 43.95
N VAL A 131 -21.13 18.60 44.61
CA VAL A 131 -21.31 18.13 45.99
C VAL A 131 -21.11 16.60 46.09
N GLY A 132 -21.65 15.84 45.14
CA GLY A 132 -21.44 14.40 45.05
C GLY A 132 -19.98 14.02 44.79
N GLY A 133 -19.29 14.77 43.94
CA GLY A 133 -17.86 14.57 43.65
C GLY A 133 -16.97 14.88 44.85
N VAL A 134 -17.25 15.96 45.58
CA VAL A 134 -16.54 16.28 46.83
C VAL A 134 -16.79 15.22 47.89
N TYR A 135 -18.04 14.78 48.08
CA TYR A 135 -18.37 13.72 49.04
C TYR A 135 -17.68 12.39 48.70
N PHE A 136 -17.64 12.02 47.42
CA PHE A 136 -16.98 10.79 46.95
C PHE A 136 -15.46 10.88 47.10
N TRP A 137 -14.85 12.03 46.79
CA TRP A 137 -13.42 12.25 46.96
C TRP A 137 -13.01 12.23 48.44
N GLN A 138 -13.80 12.85 49.31
CA GLN A 138 -13.54 12.85 50.75
C GLN A 138 -13.67 11.44 51.34
N SER A 139 -14.70 10.67 50.94
CA SER A 139 -14.92 9.28 51.35
C SER A 139 -13.79 8.34 50.90
N LYS A 140 -13.34 8.47 49.65
CA LYS A 140 -12.23 7.68 49.11
C LYS A 140 -10.88 8.04 49.76
N SER A 141 -10.64 9.32 50.00
CA SER A 141 -9.43 9.81 50.68
C SER A 141 -9.35 9.34 52.15
N SER A 142 -10.48 9.29 52.87
CA SER A 142 -10.52 8.71 54.22
C SER A 142 -10.22 7.22 54.23
N PHE A 143 -10.71 6.45 53.25
CA PHE A 143 -10.47 5.02 53.14
C PHE A 143 -9.02 4.68 52.75
N GLU A 144 -8.42 5.46 51.84
CA GLU A 144 -7.01 5.30 51.43
C GLU A 144 -6.04 5.67 52.56
N ASN A 145 -6.36 6.70 53.37
CA ASN A 145 -5.56 7.05 54.55
C ASN A 145 -5.65 6.00 55.67
N GLU A 146 -6.78 5.34 55.84
CA GLU A 146 -6.94 4.26 56.82
C GLU A 146 -6.19 2.99 56.40
N GLN A 147 -6.18 2.65 55.10
CA GLN A 147 -5.34 1.57 54.56
C GLN A 147 -3.84 1.86 54.65
N ALA A 148 -3.41 3.09 54.37
CA ALA A 148 -2.01 3.50 54.47
C ALA A 148 -1.47 3.45 55.92
N ASN A 149 -2.31 3.78 56.91
CA ASN A 149 -1.95 3.67 58.33
C ASN A 149 -1.87 2.20 58.81
N ILE A 150 -2.70 1.31 58.27
CA ILE A 150 -2.65 -0.13 58.58
C ILE A 150 -1.43 -0.80 57.93
N GLN A 151 -1.07 -0.39 56.71
CA GLN A 151 0.09 -0.91 55.98
C GLN A 151 1.41 -0.49 56.65
N ASN A 152 1.57 0.79 56.99
CA ASN A 152 2.75 1.30 57.71
C ASN A 152 2.90 0.69 59.11
N SER A 153 1.80 0.37 59.80
CA SER A 153 1.82 -0.33 61.09
C SER A 153 2.32 -1.78 60.98
N LYS A 154 1.98 -2.49 59.89
CA LYS A 154 2.48 -3.85 59.61
C LYS A 154 3.94 -3.87 59.15
N ASP A 155 4.34 -2.93 58.29
CA ASP A 155 5.71 -2.88 57.77
C ASP A 155 6.74 -2.48 58.86
N VAL A 156 6.33 -1.71 59.88
CA VAL A 156 7.15 -1.39 61.06
C VAL A 156 7.21 -2.56 62.06
N ALA A 157 6.19 -3.43 62.10
CA ALA A 157 6.20 -4.62 62.95
C ALA A 157 7.06 -5.77 62.37
N ASP A 158 7.15 -5.89 61.03
CA ASP A 158 7.95 -6.91 60.36
C ASP A 158 9.45 -6.57 60.24
N THR A 159 9.84 -5.30 60.44
CA THR A 159 11.26 -4.88 60.46
C THR A 159 11.97 -5.08 61.81
N MET A 160 11.25 -5.49 62.87
CA MET A 160 11.84 -5.82 64.19
C MET A 160 11.90 -7.32 64.52
N LYS A 161 12.08 -8.19 63.51
CA LYS A 161 12.47 -9.60 63.75
C LYS A 161 13.87 -9.87 63.22
N THR A 162 14.81 -10.03 64.16
CA THR A 162 16.16 -10.57 63.94
C THR A 162 16.10 -11.93 63.24
N PRO A 163 16.82 -12.14 62.11
CA PRO A 163 17.02 -13.47 61.56
C PRO A 163 18.16 -14.17 62.31
N ALA A 164 17.89 -15.39 62.77
CA ALA A 164 18.91 -16.31 63.28
C ALA A 164 19.85 -16.74 62.14
N LEU A 165 21.14 -16.52 62.31
CA LEU A 165 22.22 -16.99 61.45
C LEU A 165 22.26 -18.53 61.46
N LYS A 166 22.16 -19.15 60.28
CA LYS A 166 22.65 -20.52 60.06
C LYS A 166 24.08 -20.44 59.57
N THR A 167 24.98 -20.96 60.40
CA THR A 167 26.35 -21.33 60.07
C THR A 167 26.32 -22.35 58.93
N ASP A 168 26.95 -22.03 57.81
CA ASP A 168 27.91 -22.89 57.09
C ASP A 168 28.28 -22.22 55.76
N ASN A 169 29.59 -22.20 55.47
CA ASN A 169 30.26 -21.75 54.24
C ASN A 169 30.87 -20.33 54.26
N VAL A 170 31.82 -20.09 55.16
CA VAL A 170 32.95 -19.19 54.92
C VAL A 170 34.22 -19.84 55.47
N ALA A 171 35.15 -20.18 54.58
CA ALA A 171 36.51 -20.57 54.96
C ALA A 171 37.36 -19.30 55.11
N VAL A 172 37.87 -19.07 56.31
CA VAL A 172 38.84 -18.01 56.62
C VAL A 172 40.24 -18.62 56.56
N SER A 173 41.16 -17.98 55.86
CA SER A 173 42.61 -18.13 56.08
C SER A 173 43.13 -16.78 56.55
N GLU A 174 43.69 -16.77 57.75
CA GLU A 174 44.31 -15.61 58.40
C GLU A 174 45.66 -15.29 57.73
N MET A 175 45.91 -14.00 57.51
CA MET A 175 47.24 -13.43 57.25
C MET A 175 47.64 -12.62 58.48
N THR A 176 48.81 -12.95 59.04
CA THR A 176 49.49 -12.14 60.06
C THR A 176 50.30 -11.01 59.41
N GLU A 177 50.24 -9.84 60.03
CA GLU A 177 51.16 -8.72 59.79
C GLU A 177 52.57 -9.06 60.29
N ASP A 178 53.58 -8.82 59.45
CA ASP A 178 54.85 -8.24 59.90
C ASP A 178 55.72 -7.81 58.71
N GLY A 179 56.36 -6.64 58.83
CA GLY A 179 57.63 -6.37 58.16
C GLY A 179 57.67 -5.29 57.08
N LYS A 180 57.89 -4.04 57.52
CA LYS A 180 58.47 -2.94 56.73
C LYS A 180 59.68 -3.36 55.87
N LYS A 181 59.80 -2.77 54.67
CA LYS A 181 61.01 -2.04 54.24
C LYS A 181 60.79 -1.22 52.96
N GLU A 182 61.05 0.07 53.08
CA GLU A 182 61.27 1.02 51.98
C GLU A 182 62.48 0.60 51.13
N ILE A 183 62.42 0.82 49.81
CA ILE A 183 63.57 1.29 49.03
C ILE A 183 63.08 2.34 48.01
N THR A 184 63.76 3.47 48.08
CA THR A 184 63.71 4.72 47.32
C THR A 184 64.30 4.60 45.90
N ASN A 185 63.77 5.36 44.93
CA ASN A 185 64.42 6.54 44.33
C ASN A 185 63.87 6.91 42.93
N LYS A 186 63.33 8.14 42.90
CA LYS A 186 63.35 9.24 41.91
C LYS A 186 63.45 9.04 40.37
N PRO A 187 62.92 10.04 39.62
CA PRO A 187 62.60 10.01 38.19
C PRO A 187 63.67 10.66 37.31
N GLU A 188 63.59 10.46 35.99
CA GLU A 188 64.13 11.43 35.04
C GLU A 188 63.42 11.42 33.67
N VAL A 189 63.52 12.57 33.00
CA VAL A 189 62.65 13.14 31.97
C VAL A 189 63.37 13.17 30.62
N ALA A 190 62.58 13.37 29.54
CA ALA A 190 62.95 13.87 28.22
C ALA A 190 63.53 12.81 27.24
N ASN A 191 63.32 12.86 25.92
CA ASN A 191 62.82 13.93 25.07
C ASN A 191 62.32 13.40 23.71
N ASP A 192 61.70 14.31 22.99
CA ASP A 192 61.06 14.22 21.68
C ASP A 192 62.03 14.14 20.47
N GLN A 193 61.45 13.72 19.33
CA GLN A 193 61.85 13.93 17.91
C GLN A 193 62.91 13.05 17.22
N ALA A 194 62.42 12.24 16.26
CA ALA A 194 62.88 12.04 14.86
C ALA A 194 62.21 10.75 14.34
N ALA A 195 61.67 10.60 13.13
CA ALA A 195 61.53 11.42 11.94
C ALA A 195 60.43 10.78 11.07
N SER A 196 59.74 11.59 10.28
CA SER A 196 58.95 11.11 9.15
C SER A 196 59.87 10.63 8.02
N ALA A 197 59.66 9.42 7.51
CA ALA A 197 59.94 9.10 6.12
C ALA A 197 59.16 7.83 5.71
N ALA A 198 58.54 7.94 4.54
CA ALA A 198 57.71 6.96 3.86
C ALA A 198 58.27 5.54 3.81
N SER A 199 57.35 4.56 3.88
CA SER A 199 57.42 3.40 3.00
C SER A 199 56.00 2.99 2.60
N ALA A 200 55.69 3.18 1.33
CA ALA A 200 54.53 2.63 0.66
C ALA A 200 54.55 1.10 0.82
N ALA A 201 53.59 0.55 1.56
CA ALA A 201 53.33 -0.88 1.58
C ALA A 201 52.34 -1.19 0.46
N VAL A 202 52.87 -1.84 -0.58
CA VAL A 202 52.13 -2.58 -1.60
C VAL A 202 51.06 -3.43 -0.92
N GLN A 203 49.79 -3.18 -1.20
CA GLN A 203 48.71 -4.12 -0.83
C GLN A 203 48.82 -5.32 -1.75
N GLU A 204 49.44 -6.40 -1.26
CA GLU A 204 49.28 -7.73 -1.83
C GLU A 204 47.80 -8.13 -1.73
N GLU A 205 47.17 -8.40 -2.88
CA GLU A 205 45.84 -9.03 -2.94
C GLU A 205 45.93 -10.44 -2.33
N LYS A 206 45.42 -10.59 -1.09
CA LYS A 206 45.18 -11.91 -0.47
C LYS A 206 44.24 -12.73 -1.36
N PRO A 207 44.50 -14.04 -1.56
CA PRO A 207 43.59 -14.91 -2.31
C PRO A 207 42.20 -14.96 -1.64
N ALA A 208 41.15 -14.74 -2.43
CA ALA A 208 39.77 -14.73 -1.98
C ALA A 208 39.37 -16.10 -1.39
N VAL A 209 38.94 -16.12 -0.14
CA VAL A 209 38.47 -17.33 0.53
C VAL A 209 37.21 -17.85 -0.19
N LYS A 210 37.24 -19.11 -0.62
CA LYS A 210 36.08 -19.77 -1.26
C LYS A 210 35.04 -20.11 -0.19
N VAL A 211 33.86 -19.50 -0.31
CA VAL A 211 32.70 -19.65 0.59
C VAL A 211 31.50 -20.08 -0.24
N GLU A 212 30.83 -21.16 0.18
CA GLU A 212 29.65 -21.69 -0.51
C GLU A 212 28.41 -20.78 -0.32
N LYS A 213 27.42 -20.89 -1.22
CA LYS A 213 26.25 -19.98 -1.31
C LYS A 213 25.41 -19.85 -0.02
N ASP A 214 25.41 -20.85 0.85
CA ASP A 214 24.71 -20.86 2.16
C ASP A 214 25.68 -21.11 3.33
N GLU A 215 26.92 -20.62 3.20
CA GLU A 215 27.95 -20.76 4.23
C GLU A 215 28.32 -19.39 4.81
N LEU A 216 28.31 -19.29 6.13
CA LEU A 216 28.94 -18.22 6.91
C LEU A 216 30.38 -18.63 7.22
N TRP A 217 31.35 -17.83 6.80
CA TRP A 217 32.76 -17.93 7.19
C TRP A 217 33.16 -16.70 8.01
N ILE A 218 33.82 -16.90 9.16
CA ILE A 218 34.32 -15.83 10.03
C ILE A 218 35.75 -16.17 10.45
N LYS A 219 36.66 -15.20 10.34
CA LYS A 219 38.02 -15.26 10.87
C LYS A 219 38.24 -14.14 11.87
N VAL A 220 38.55 -14.48 13.12
CA VAL A 220 38.87 -13.48 14.14
C VAL A 220 40.36 -13.17 14.15
N GLN A 221 40.73 -11.88 14.22
CA GLN A 221 42.14 -11.50 14.29
C GLN A 221 42.73 -11.63 15.70
N TYR A 222 41.94 -11.27 16.72
CA TYR A 222 42.34 -11.31 18.12
C TYR A 222 41.52 -12.31 18.91
N ARG A 223 42.04 -12.75 20.07
CA ARG A 223 41.29 -13.59 21.02
C ARG A 223 40.00 -12.87 21.40
N SER A 224 38.87 -13.44 21.01
CA SER A 224 37.57 -12.76 21.08
C SER A 224 36.51 -13.72 21.58
N ASN A 225 35.54 -13.21 22.33
CA ASN A 225 34.30 -13.93 22.54
C ASN A 225 33.48 -13.83 21.24
N LEU A 226 33.10 -14.97 20.66
CA LEU A 226 32.34 -15.06 19.42
C LEU A 226 31.01 -15.74 19.72
N ILE A 227 29.91 -15.03 19.44
CA ILE A 227 28.54 -15.50 19.62
C ILE A 227 27.85 -15.47 18.27
N ILE A 228 27.20 -16.57 17.89
CA ILE A 228 26.44 -16.71 16.65
C ILE A 228 25.11 -17.35 17.01
N ALA A 229 24.01 -16.69 16.65
CA ALA A 229 22.65 -17.23 16.74
C ALA A 229 22.06 -17.40 15.34
N ASP A 230 21.24 -18.44 15.16
CA ASP A 230 20.54 -18.70 13.90
C ASP A 230 19.28 -17.85 13.72
N LYS A 231 18.57 -18.09 12.61
CA LYS A 231 17.31 -17.43 12.24
C LYS A 231 16.21 -17.50 13.30
N ASP A 232 16.23 -18.51 14.17
CA ASP A 232 15.23 -18.73 15.22
C ASP A 232 15.69 -18.11 16.56
N GLY A 233 16.82 -17.39 16.55
CA GLY A 233 17.42 -16.78 17.73
C GLY A 233 18.16 -17.77 18.63
N LYS A 234 18.31 -19.03 18.19
CA LYS A 234 19.01 -20.06 18.96
C LYS A 234 20.52 -19.86 18.79
N VAL A 235 21.24 -19.74 19.90
CA VAL A 235 22.71 -19.62 19.90
C VAL A 235 23.31 -20.93 19.40
N VAL A 236 23.81 -20.92 18.18
CA VAL A 236 24.47 -22.06 17.52
C VAL A 236 25.97 -22.11 17.83
N PHE A 237 26.54 -20.99 18.26
CA PHE A 237 27.95 -20.90 18.65
C PHE A 237 28.13 -19.83 19.74
N SER A 238 28.79 -20.16 20.84
CA SER A 238 29.16 -19.19 21.88
C SER A 238 30.39 -19.69 22.64
N ARG A 239 31.55 -19.11 22.36
CA ARG A 239 32.80 -19.39 23.08
C ARG A 239 33.86 -18.33 22.81
N ILE A 240 34.82 -18.23 23.73
CA ILE A 240 36.06 -17.49 23.49
C ILE A 240 36.92 -18.27 22.52
N VAL A 241 37.22 -17.67 21.37
CA VAL A 241 38.02 -18.27 20.32
C VAL A 241 39.44 -17.65 20.27
N PRO A 242 40.49 -18.43 19.97
CA PRO A 242 41.85 -17.91 19.82
C PRO A 242 41.98 -16.93 18.64
N ALA A 243 43.01 -16.08 18.70
CA ALA A 243 43.43 -15.23 17.59
C ALA A 243 43.73 -16.08 16.33
N GLY A 244 43.30 -15.61 15.16
CA GLY A 244 43.48 -16.28 13.87
C GLY A 244 42.52 -17.44 13.59
N SER A 245 41.61 -17.78 14.52
CA SER A 245 40.69 -18.90 14.33
C SER A 245 39.61 -18.62 13.30
N GLU A 246 39.23 -19.66 12.55
CA GLU A 246 38.20 -19.62 11.51
C GLU A 246 36.99 -20.47 11.91
N GLN A 247 35.79 -19.96 11.67
CA GLN A 247 34.53 -20.65 11.88
C GLN A 247 33.72 -20.69 10.59
N ARG A 248 33.12 -21.84 10.29
CA ARG A 248 32.22 -22.05 9.15
C ARG A 248 30.89 -22.64 9.62
N LEU A 249 29.77 -22.02 9.23
CA LEU A 249 28.42 -22.48 9.58
C LEU A 249 27.52 -22.51 8.34
N ARG A 250 26.57 -23.45 8.28
CA ARG A 250 25.60 -23.62 7.17
C ARG A 250 24.19 -23.88 7.68
N GLY A 251 23.16 -23.56 6.87
CA GLY A 251 21.77 -23.97 7.09
C GLY A 251 21.00 -23.24 8.21
N GLY A 252 21.55 -22.18 8.79
CA GLY A 252 20.96 -21.43 9.91
C GLY A 252 20.81 -19.93 9.66
N ALA A 253 21.03 -19.47 8.43
CA ALA A 253 20.90 -18.07 8.05
C ALA A 253 19.43 -17.59 8.09
N PRO A 254 19.18 -16.30 8.37
CA PRO A 254 20.16 -15.28 8.76
C PRO A 254 20.79 -15.55 10.13
N TYR A 255 22.11 -15.35 10.23
CA TYR A 255 22.87 -15.50 11.47
C TYR A 255 23.07 -14.14 12.15
N ASN A 256 22.75 -14.04 13.43
CA ASN A 256 23.15 -12.91 14.26
C ASN A 256 24.54 -13.18 14.85
N VAL A 257 25.54 -12.38 14.46
CA VAL A 257 26.94 -12.57 14.84
C VAL A 257 27.39 -11.42 15.73
N TRP A 258 27.97 -11.73 16.88
CA TRP A 258 28.64 -10.79 17.76
C TRP A 258 30.10 -11.19 18.00
N ILE A 259 31.02 -10.27 17.78
CA ILE A 259 32.46 -10.46 17.95
C ILE A 259 32.95 -9.48 19.01
N GLY A 260 33.56 -9.98 20.08
CA GLY A 260 34.06 -9.15 21.19
C GLY A 260 35.20 -8.19 20.81
N ILE A 261 36.11 -8.59 19.91
CA ILE A 261 37.16 -7.73 19.36
C ILE A 261 37.13 -7.82 17.83
N ALA A 262 36.43 -6.88 17.20
CA ALA A 262 36.17 -6.91 15.75
C ALA A 262 37.34 -6.39 14.91
N ALA A 263 38.29 -5.66 15.51
CA ALA A 263 39.43 -5.08 14.79
C ALA A 263 40.23 -6.14 14.04
N GLY A 264 40.37 -5.97 12.72
CA GLY A 264 41.09 -6.89 11.84
C GLY A 264 40.38 -8.23 11.55
N SER A 265 39.21 -8.50 12.15
CA SER A 265 38.44 -9.72 11.86
C SER A 265 37.80 -9.62 10.47
N GLU A 266 37.65 -10.76 9.79
CA GLU A 266 37.07 -10.88 8.45
C GLU A 266 35.84 -11.79 8.51
N ALA A 267 34.80 -11.50 7.71
CA ALA A 267 33.64 -12.38 7.59
C ALA A 267 33.16 -12.45 6.13
N ASN A 268 32.45 -13.50 5.77
CA ASN A 268 31.85 -13.69 4.45
C ASN A 268 30.62 -14.58 4.59
N TYR A 269 29.55 -14.29 3.84
CA TYR A 269 28.43 -15.21 3.70
C TYR A 269 28.05 -15.38 2.24
N GLY A 270 27.95 -16.62 1.77
CA GLY A 270 27.46 -16.90 0.41
C GLY A 270 28.33 -16.33 -0.70
N GLY A 271 29.61 -16.04 -0.43
CA GLY A 271 30.53 -15.35 -1.34
C GLY A 271 30.54 -13.82 -1.20
N THR A 272 29.69 -13.23 -0.35
CA THR A 272 29.66 -11.79 -0.08
C THR A 272 30.55 -11.44 1.13
N PRO A 273 31.63 -10.66 0.95
CA PRO A 273 32.48 -10.21 2.06
C PRO A 273 31.71 -9.30 3.02
N ILE A 274 31.95 -9.48 4.30
CA ILE A 274 31.41 -8.66 5.39
C ILE A 274 32.61 -8.15 6.17
N GLU A 275 32.69 -6.83 6.38
CA GLU A 275 33.72 -6.21 7.21
C GLU A 275 33.14 -5.94 8.62
N PRO A 276 33.42 -6.79 9.64
CA PRO A 276 32.86 -6.65 10.98
C PRO A 276 33.09 -5.27 11.59
N LEU A 277 34.21 -4.62 11.27
CA LEU A 277 34.58 -3.32 11.83
C LEU A 277 33.56 -2.21 11.50
N LYS A 278 32.82 -2.32 10.39
CA LYS A 278 31.76 -1.37 10.00
C LYS A 278 30.52 -1.45 10.90
N TYR A 279 30.37 -2.54 11.65
CA TYR A 279 29.20 -2.81 12.49
C TYR A 279 29.48 -2.62 13.99
N ARG A 280 30.46 -1.78 14.28
CA ARG A 280 30.90 -1.44 15.64
C ARG A 280 30.25 -0.15 16.09
N VAL A 281 29.80 -0.10 17.33
CA VAL A 281 29.41 1.16 17.97
C VAL A 281 30.68 1.98 18.23
N ALA A 282 30.69 3.26 17.82
CA ALA A 282 31.85 4.12 17.99
C ALA A 282 32.31 4.15 19.46
N GLY A 283 33.59 3.83 19.71
CA GLY A 283 34.17 3.71 21.06
C GLY A 283 34.20 2.29 21.63
N GLU A 284 33.47 1.34 21.05
CA GLU A 284 33.53 -0.07 21.45
C GLU A 284 34.59 -0.86 20.68
N LYS A 285 34.98 -2.02 21.21
CA LYS A 285 35.86 -3.00 20.53
C LYS A 285 35.05 -4.11 19.84
N SER A 286 33.78 -4.28 20.22
CA SER A 286 32.87 -5.29 19.72
C SER A 286 32.12 -4.86 18.46
N ALA A 287 31.74 -5.83 17.63
CA ALA A 287 30.84 -5.59 16.50
C ALA A 287 29.70 -6.60 16.49
N SER A 288 28.52 -6.17 16.02
CA SER A 288 27.35 -7.03 15.88
C SER A 288 26.72 -6.85 14.50
N PHE A 289 26.57 -7.94 13.75
CA PHE A 289 26.00 -7.90 12.39
C PHE A 289 25.14 -9.12 12.09
N VAL A 290 24.32 -9.02 11.03
CA VAL A 290 23.50 -10.13 10.55
C VAL A 290 24.06 -10.62 9.23
N ALA A 291 24.50 -11.87 9.19
CA ALA A 291 25.01 -12.52 7.98
C ALA A 291 23.92 -13.37 7.32
N GLY A 292 23.86 -13.38 5.98
CA GLY A 292 22.85 -14.14 5.25
C GLY A 292 21.42 -13.61 5.38
N LYS A 293 21.27 -12.33 5.76
CA LYS A 293 20.03 -11.62 5.52
C LYS A 293 19.88 -11.49 4.00
N THR A 294 18.94 -12.23 3.42
CA THR A 294 18.50 -11.95 2.05
C THR A 294 18.07 -10.50 2.05
N LYS A 295 18.85 -9.60 1.40
CA LYS A 295 18.29 -8.31 0.97
C LYS A 295 16.99 -8.69 0.29
N MET A 296 15.86 -8.08 0.67
CA MET A 296 14.59 -8.26 -0.03
C MET A 296 14.91 -8.12 -1.51
N THR A 297 14.98 -9.25 -2.21
CA THR A 297 15.46 -9.27 -3.58
C THR A 297 14.40 -8.55 -4.37
N THR A 298 14.73 -7.40 -4.93
CA THR A 298 13.90 -6.74 -5.94
C THR A 298 13.40 -7.84 -6.87
N PRO A 299 12.09 -8.02 -7.01
CA PRO A 299 11.56 -9.19 -7.68
C PRO A 299 12.07 -9.23 -9.11
N LYS A 300 12.54 -10.40 -9.55
CA LYS A 300 13.06 -10.58 -10.90
C LYS A 300 11.90 -10.31 -11.88
N ARG A 301 11.99 -9.21 -12.63
CA ARG A 301 10.99 -8.83 -13.62
C ARG A 301 10.83 -9.92 -14.68
N ARG A 302 9.59 -10.28 -15.00
CA ARG A 302 9.24 -11.13 -16.13
C ARG A 302 9.70 -10.44 -17.42
N GLN A 303 10.42 -11.17 -18.27
CA GLN A 303 10.98 -10.62 -19.50
C GLN A 303 9.88 -10.30 -20.53
N THR A 304 9.86 -9.07 -21.04
CA THR A 304 8.84 -8.59 -21.99
C THR A 304 9.44 -7.77 -23.12
N HIS A 305 8.65 -7.56 -24.19
CA HIS A 305 8.98 -6.58 -25.22
C HIS A 305 9.01 -5.15 -24.62
N GLN A 306 9.75 -4.25 -25.23
CA GLN A 306 9.78 -2.84 -24.83
C GLN A 306 8.85 -2.04 -25.73
N VAL A 307 7.71 -1.60 -25.20
CA VAL A 307 6.70 -0.84 -25.94
C VAL A 307 6.90 0.65 -25.71
N LYS A 308 7.29 1.38 -26.76
CA LYS A 308 7.44 2.84 -26.72
C LYS A 308 6.11 3.56 -26.92
N ILE A 309 5.77 4.45 -25.99
CA ILE A 309 4.59 5.34 -26.03
C ILE A 309 5.11 6.76 -25.82
N ASP A 310 5.23 7.52 -26.91
CA ASP A 310 5.90 8.81 -26.96
C ASP A 310 7.30 8.76 -26.31
N HIS A 311 7.48 9.39 -25.15
CA HIS A 311 8.74 9.43 -24.40
C HIS A 311 8.86 8.32 -23.33
N LEU A 312 7.81 7.51 -23.13
CA LEU A 312 7.78 6.42 -22.17
C LEU A 312 8.09 5.08 -22.83
N ILE A 313 8.68 4.18 -22.04
CA ILE A 313 8.90 2.78 -22.40
C ILE A 313 8.16 1.92 -21.38
N ILE A 314 7.39 0.94 -21.85
CA ILE A 314 6.71 -0.06 -21.00
C ILE A 314 7.28 -1.43 -21.33
N GLY A 315 7.84 -2.10 -20.33
CA GLY A 315 8.40 -3.45 -20.45
C GLY A 315 9.30 -3.80 -19.26
N SER A 316 9.97 -4.94 -19.35
CA SER A 316 10.78 -5.51 -18.27
C SER A 316 11.99 -4.66 -17.88
N ASP A 317 12.53 -3.92 -18.84
CA ASP A 317 13.75 -3.12 -18.68
C ASP A 317 13.41 -1.68 -18.27
N ALA A 318 12.12 -1.34 -18.25
CA ALA A 318 11.60 -0.05 -17.82
C ALA A 318 10.90 -0.16 -16.45
N PRO A 319 10.81 0.95 -15.69
CA PRO A 319 10.07 0.96 -14.45
C PRO A 319 8.58 0.67 -14.65
N VAL A 320 7.93 0.05 -13.66
CA VAL A 320 6.49 -0.20 -13.70
C VAL A 320 5.76 1.14 -13.71
N VAL A 321 5.02 1.42 -14.79
CA VAL A 321 4.42 2.75 -15.02
C VAL A 321 3.07 2.90 -14.31
N VAL A 322 2.85 4.01 -13.60
CA VAL A 322 1.55 4.35 -13.00
C VAL A 322 0.70 5.10 -14.02
N GLN A 323 -0.52 4.62 -14.27
CA GLN A 323 -1.47 5.31 -15.15
C GLN A 323 -2.85 5.45 -14.51
N SER A 324 -3.63 6.42 -15.00
CA SER A 324 -4.96 6.73 -14.50
C SER A 324 -5.98 6.89 -15.64
N MET A 325 -7.22 7.21 -15.29
CA MET A 325 -8.26 7.56 -16.26
C MET A 325 -9.12 8.70 -15.76
N THR A 326 -9.44 9.64 -16.64
CA THR A 326 -10.40 10.72 -16.36
C THR A 326 -11.80 10.17 -16.12
N ASN A 327 -12.64 10.98 -15.49
CA ASN A 327 -14.08 10.75 -15.35
C ASN A 327 -14.92 11.96 -15.80
N THR A 328 -14.30 12.98 -16.37
CA THR A 328 -14.98 14.07 -17.07
C THR A 328 -15.58 13.58 -18.39
N ASP A 329 -16.60 14.29 -18.88
CA ASP A 329 -17.04 14.12 -20.25
C ASP A 329 -15.95 14.65 -21.20
N THR A 330 -15.48 13.80 -22.10
CA THR A 330 -14.41 14.15 -23.05
C THR A 330 -14.87 15.18 -24.08
N ALA A 331 -16.18 15.36 -24.27
CA ALA A 331 -16.71 16.48 -25.05
C ALA A 331 -16.47 17.85 -24.39
N ASP A 332 -16.21 17.90 -23.07
CA ASP A 332 -15.69 19.07 -22.39
C ASP A 332 -14.15 19.03 -22.41
N ALA A 333 -13.58 19.64 -23.45
CA ALA A 333 -12.14 19.66 -23.66
C ALA A 333 -11.38 20.37 -22.55
N GLU A 334 -11.93 21.45 -21.99
CA GLU A 334 -11.29 22.23 -20.94
C GLU A 334 -11.28 21.46 -19.62
N ALA A 335 -12.42 20.93 -19.19
CA ALA A 335 -12.51 20.15 -17.97
C ALA A 335 -11.64 18.90 -18.05
N THR A 336 -11.61 18.23 -19.22
CA THR A 336 -10.79 17.04 -19.42
C THR A 336 -9.30 17.37 -19.41
N ALA A 337 -8.85 18.43 -20.10
CA ALA A 337 -7.46 18.87 -20.06
C ALA A 337 -7.01 19.24 -18.63
N ARG A 338 -7.86 19.97 -17.88
CA ARG A 338 -7.60 20.30 -16.48
C ARG A 338 -7.47 19.05 -15.60
N GLN A 339 -8.36 18.07 -15.76
CA GLN A 339 -8.26 16.84 -14.97
C GLN A 339 -7.05 15.97 -15.38
N VAL A 340 -6.67 15.94 -16.67
CA VAL A 340 -5.43 15.29 -17.11
C VAL A 340 -4.22 15.95 -16.45
N LYS A 341 -4.19 17.28 -16.38
CA LYS A 341 -3.16 18.04 -15.66
C LYS A 341 -3.12 17.65 -14.18
N GLU A 342 -4.25 17.65 -13.48
CA GLU A 342 -4.35 17.24 -12.07
C GLU A 342 -3.81 15.82 -11.83
N LEU A 343 -4.17 14.87 -12.70
CA LEU A 343 -3.68 13.50 -12.64
C LEU A 343 -2.18 13.41 -12.91
N SER A 344 -1.67 14.20 -13.85
CA SER A 344 -0.23 14.28 -14.14
C SER A 344 0.56 14.91 -13.00
N ASP A 345 0.03 15.96 -12.37
CA ASP A 345 0.64 16.62 -11.21
C ASP A 345 0.76 15.68 -10.02
N ALA A 346 -0.28 14.86 -9.80
CA ALA A 346 -0.29 13.77 -8.84
C ALA A 346 0.69 12.63 -9.20
N GLY A 347 1.26 12.64 -10.41
CA GLY A 347 2.28 11.70 -10.87
C GLY A 347 1.75 10.51 -11.66
N SER A 348 0.60 10.65 -12.33
CA SER A 348 0.18 9.73 -13.37
C SER A 348 1.05 9.94 -14.61
N GLU A 349 1.78 8.91 -15.01
CA GLU A 349 2.73 8.97 -16.12
C GLU A 349 2.00 8.86 -17.47
N MET A 350 0.79 8.29 -17.51
CA MET A 350 -0.11 8.31 -18.68
C MET A 350 -1.56 8.44 -18.25
N VAL A 351 -2.38 9.15 -19.02
CA VAL A 351 -3.80 9.35 -18.70
C VAL A 351 -4.69 8.82 -19.81
N ARG A 352 -5.64 7.97 -19.43
CA ARG A 352 -6.67 7.46 -20.33
C ARG A 352 -7.92 8.36 -20.32
N ILE A 353 -8.49 8.60 -21.50
CA ILE A 353 -9.74 9.30 -21.71
C ILE A 353 -10.73 8.41 -22.47
N THR A 354 -12.02 8.57 -22.23
CA THR A 354 -13.05 7.84 -23.00
C THR A 354 -13.24 8.50 -24.36
N VAL A 355 -13.38 7.70 -25.42
CA VAL A 355 -13.73 8.22 -26.76
C VAL A 355 -14.90 7.40 -27.27
N ASN A 356 -16.10 7.83 -26.91
CA ASN A 356 -17.34 7.08 -27.06
C ASN A 356 -18.36 7.73 -28.01
N THR A 357 -18.22 9.03 -28.31
CA THR A 357 -19.11 9.75 -29.24
C THR A 357 -18.32 10.59 -30.25
N PRO A 358 -18.94 11.01 -31.37
CA PRO A 358 -18.35 11.96 -32.31
C PRO A 358 -17.88 13.26 -31.64
N GLU A 359 -18.66 13.79 -30.70
CA GLU A 359 -18.34 15.02 -29.96
C GLU A 359 -17.07 14.82 -29.15
N ALA A 360 -16.98 13.74 -28.37
CA ALA A 360 -15.77 13.39 -27.64
C ALA A 360 -14.55 13.23 -28.58
N ALA A 361 -14.71 12.50 -29.69
CA ALA A 361 -13.64 12.29 -30.67
C ALA A 361 -13.15 13.61 -31.29
N SER A 362 -14.07 14.54 -31.61
CA SER A 362 -13.74 15.85 -32.16
C SER A 362 -12.93 16.74 -31.21
N LYS A 363 -12.96 16.46 -29.90
CA LYS A 363 -12.29 17.25 -28.85
C LYS A 363 -10.92 16.74 -28.45
N VAL A 364 -10.52 15.53 -28.85
CA VAL A 364 -9.23 14.94 -28.43
C VAL A 364 -8.03 15.78 -28.90
N ALA A 365 -8.05 16.30 -30.12
CA ALA A 365 -6.98 17.16 -30.62
C ALA A 365 -6.90 18.49 -29.86
N GLU A 366 -8.05 19.08 -29.49
CA GLU A 366 -8.12 20.28 -28.66
C GLU A 366 -7.57 20.03 -27.25
N ILE A 367 -7.93 18.90 -26.63
CA ILE A 367 -7.41 18.48 -25.31
C ILE A 367 -5.88 18.37 -25.35
N ARG A 368 -5.33 17.74 -26.39
CA ARG A 368 -3.88 17.62 -26.59
C ARG A 368 -3.22 19.01 -26.70
N SER A 369 -3.76 19.89 -27.55
CA SER A 369 -3.27 21.27 -27.70
C SER A 369 -3.26 22.03 -26.38
N ARG A 370 -4.37 21.98 -25.61
CA ARG A 370 -4.47 22.66 -24.31
C ARG A 370 -3.41 22.17 -23.33
N LEU A 371 -3.16 20.87 -23.28
CA LEU A 371 -2.11 20.30 -22.42
C LEU A 371 -0.72 20.74 -22.87
N ASP A 372 -0.47 20.81 -24.18
CA ASP A 372 0.80 21.29 -24.74
C ASP A 372 1.02 22.77 -24.41
N ASP A 373 -0.02 23.61 -24.53
CA ASP A 373 0.01 25.03 -24.14
C ASP A 373 0.30 25.21 -22.64
N MET A 374 -0.14 24.26 -21.81
CA MET A 374 0.14 24.21 -20.38
C MET A 374 1.51 23.60 -20.05
N GLY A 375 2.27 23.11 -21.04
CA GLY A 375 3.58 22.48 -20.87
C GLY A 375 3.55 21.02 -20.40
N TYR A 376 2.43 20.31 -20.55
CA TYR A 376 2.26 18.93 -20.09
C TYR A 376 2.39 17.93 -21.25
N THR A 377 3.43 17.12 -21.26
CA THR A 377 3.67 16.12 -22.32
C THR A 377 3.06 14.74 -22.03
N THR A 378 2.18 14.64 -21.03
CA THR A 378 1.62 13.37 -20.54
C THR A 378 0.88 12.62 -21.66
N PRO A 379 1.25 11.35 -21.98
CA PRO A 379 0.62 10.61 -23.07
C PRO A 379 -0.87 10.37 -22.84
N LEU A 380 -1.66 10.57 -23.89
CA LEU A 380 -3.12 10.38 -23.89
C LEU A 380 -3.49 9.03 -24.49
N ILE A 381 -4.27 8.25 -23.76
CA ILE A 381 -4.75 6.93 -24.19
C ILE A 381 -6.24 7.03 -24.53
N GLY A 382 -6.64 6.69 -25.75
CA GLY A 382 -8.05 6.65 -26.14
C GLY A 382 -8.70 5.32 -25.79
N ASP A 383 -9.78 5.34 -25.01
CA ASP A 383 -10.54 4.15 -24.63
C ASP A 383 -11.76 3.97 -25.55
N PHE A 384 -11.64 3.05 -26.50
CA PHE A 384 -12.66 2.81 -27.52
C PHE A 384 -13.49 1.56 -27.21
N HIS A 385 -14.82 1.68 -27.39
CA HIS A 385 -15.79 0.59 -27.23
C HIS A 385 -16.86 0.70 -28.33
N PHE A 386 -17.30 -0.41 -28.92
CA PHE A 386 -18.43 -0.53 -29.87
C PHE A 386 -18.28 0.17 -31.24
N ASN A 387 -17.88 1.43 -31.27
CA ASN A 387 -17.87 2.31 -32.44
C ASN A 387 -16.49 2.92 -32.73
N GLY A 388 -15.42 2.36 -32.16
CA GLY A 388 -14.07 2.91 -32.25
C GLY A 388 -13.56 3.04 -33.69
N GLU A 389 -13.89 2.09 -34.56
CA GLU A 389 -13.57 2.16 -36.00
C GLU A 389 -14.20 3.38 -36.66
N ARG A 390 -15.46 3.66 -36.31
CA ARG A 390 -16.23 4.75 -36.91
C ARG A 390 -15.68 6.09 -36.46
N LEU A 391 -15.38 6.21 -35.16
CA LEU A 391 -14.81 7.43 -34.60
C LEU A 391 -13.42 7.71 -35.16
N LEU A 392 -12.58 6.69 -35.33
CA LEU A 392 -11.25 6.85 -35.95
C LEU A 392 -11.33 7.19 -37.44
N ALA A 393 -12.32 6.67 -38.17
CA ALA A 393 -12.54 6.99 -39.58
C ALA A 393 -13.09 8.42 -39.78
N GLU A 394 -14.10 8.81 -38.99
CA GLU A 394 -14.74 10.13 -39.11
C GLU A 394 -13.86 11.26 -38.52
N PHE A 395 -13.03 10.96 -37.52
CA PHE A 395 -12.16 11.94 -36.84
C PHE A 395 -10.69 11.49 -36.83
N PRO A 396 -9.98 11.50 -37.97
CA PRO A 396 -8.59 11.03 -38.04
C PRO A 396 -7.63 11.77 -37.11
N GLU A 397 -7.87 13.07 -36.87
CA GLU A 397 -7.06 13.89 -35.96
C GLU A 397 -7.13 13.41 -34.50
N CYS A 398 -8.26 12.78 -34.09
CA CYS A 398 -8.36 12.10 -32.80
C CYS A 398 -7.31 10.99 -32.69
N GLY A 399 -7.22 10.12 -33.69
CA GLY A 399 -6.25 9.02 -33.72
C GLY A 399 -4.80 9.51 -33.71
N LYS A 400 -4.50 10.59 -34.45
CA LYS A 400 -3.15 11.17 -34.50
C LYS A 400 -2.73 11.81 -33.17
N ALA A 401 -3.64 12.53 -32.52
CA ALA A 401 -3.40 13.24 -31.26
C ALA A 401 -3.21 12.31 -30.05
N LEU A 402 -3.80 11.11 -30.10
CA LEU A 402 -3.60 10.10 -29.06
C LEU A 402 -2.21 9.45 -29.15
N SER A 403 -1.64 9.09 -28.01
CA SER A 403 -0.35 8.39 -27.90
C SER A 403 -0.50 6.87 -28.02
N LYS A 404 -1.69 6.35 -27.67
CA LYS A 404 -1.99 4.92 -27.60
C LYS A 404 -3.49 4.67 -27.71
N TYR A 405 -3.89 3.54 -28.28
CA TYR A 405 -5.28 3.10 -28.31
C TYR A 405 -5.52 1.97 -27.31
N ARG A 406 -6.68 1.94 -26.65
CA ARG A 406 -7.21 0.76 -25.96
C ARG A 406 -8.36 0.20 -26.78
N ILE A 407 -8.23 -1.06 -27.16
CA ILE A 407 -9.25 -1.82 -27.88
C ILE A 407 -9.71 -2.99 -27.00
N ASN A 408 -11.02 -3.23 -26.94
CA ASN A 408 -11.60 -4.41 -26.29
C ASN A 408 -12.23 -5.31 -27.36
N PRO A 409 -11.64 -6.48 -27.66
CA PRO A 409 -12.12 -7.34 -28.74
C PRO A 409 -13.54 -7.87 -28.51
N GLY A 410 -14.00 -7.99 -27.26
CA GLY A 410 -15.38 -8.42 -26.99
C GLY A 410 -16.45 -7.34 -27.29
N ASN A 411 -16.04 -6.10 -27.50
CA ASN A 411 -16.95 -4.96 -27.74
C ASN A 411 -16.88 -4.40 -29.16
N VAL A 412 -16.05 -4.93 -30.06
CA VAL A 412 -15.96 -4.41 -31.45
C VAL A 412 -17.05 -4.95 -32.37
N GLY A 413 -17.95 -5.81 -31.89
CA GLY A 413 -19.01 -6.42 -32.70
C GLY A 413 -18.89 -7.95 -32.75
N LYS A 414 -19.81 -8.62 -33.45
CA LYS A 414 -19.86 -10.09 -33.54
C LYS A 414 -19.51 -10.58 -34.95
N GLY A 415 -18.84 -11.74 -35.01
CA GLY A 415 -18.49 -12.42 -36.27
C GLY A 415 -17.62 -11.58 -37.19
N ALA A 416 -17.74 -11.80 -38.51
CA ALA A 416 -16.91 -11.16 -39.53
C ALA A 416 -16.91 -9.61 -39.45
N LYS A 417 -18.06 -9.00 -39.14
CA LYS A 417 -18.15 -7.54 -38.96
C LYS A 417 -17.32 -7.06 -37.77
N GLY A 418 -17.27 -7.83 -36.68
CA GLY A 418 -16.42 -7.53 -35.53
C GLY A 418 -14.94 -7.61 -35.89
N ASP A 419 -14.54 -8.67 -36.61
CA ASP A 419 -13.16 -8.84 -37.07
C ASP A 419 -12.74 -7.70 -38.03
N GLU A 420 -13.62 -7.24 -38.93
CA GLU A 420 -13.35 -6.09 -39.82
C GLU A 420 -13.14 -4.79 -39.03
N LYS A 421 -13.99 -4.53 -38.03
CA LYS A 421 -13.87 -3.34 -37.16
C LYS A 421 -12.58 -3.39 -36.35
N PHE A 422 -12.25 -4.53 -35.76
CA PHE A 422 -10.96 -4.75 -35.08
C PHE A 422 -9.79 -4.50 -36.03
N ALA A 423 -9.83 -5.09 -37.23
CA ALA A 423 -8.80 -4.95 -38.23
C ALA A 423 -8.59 -3.49 -38.66
N PHE A 424 -9.68 -2.73 -38.85
CA PHE A 424 -9.60 -1.31 -39.16
C PHE A 424 -8.86 -0.53 -38.08
N MET A 425 -9.22 -0.75 -36.80
CA MET A 425 -8.58 -0.05 -35.68
C MET A 425 -7.09 -0.40 -35.54
N ILE A 426 -6.73 -1.68 -35.74
CA ILE A 426 -5.32 -2.12 -35.70
C ILE A 426 -4.52 -1.52 -36.84
N ARG A 427 -5.03 -1.53 -38.08
CA ARG A 427 -4.35 -0.91 -39.23
C ARG A 427 -4.17 0.59 -39.02
N THR A 428 -5.21 1.28 -38.53
CA THR A 428 -5.11 2.70 -38.17
C THR A 428 -4.04 2.95 -37.11
N ALA A 429 -3.89 2.05 -36.13
CA ALA A 429 -2.83 2.15 -35.13
C ALA A 429 -1.44 1.96 -35.75
N ALA A 430 -1.28 0.98 -36.63
CA ALA A 430 -0.03 0.73 -37.34
C ALA A 430 0.36 1.92 -38.24
N GLU A 431 -0.59 2.45 -39.01
CA GLU A 431 -0.42 3.64 -39.87
C GLU A 431 0.00 4.87 -39.06
N ASN A 432 -0.64 5.11 -37.92
CA ASN A 432 -0.29 6.21 -37.02
C ASN A 432 0.90 5.90 -36.10
N ASN A 433 1.53 4.72 -36.23
CA ASN A 433 2.64 4.23 -35.39
C ASN A 433 2.33 4.24 -33.87
N LYS A 434 1.06 3.98 -33.50
CA LYS A 434 0.58 4.01 -32.11
C LYS A 434 0.62 2.62 -31.49
N ALA A 435 0.98 2.57 -30.21
CA ALA A 435 0.82 1.35 -29.43
C ALA A 435 -0.67 1.04 -29.21
N VAL A 436 -0.99 -0.24 -29.06
CA VAL A 436 -2.34 -0.73 -28.77
C VAL A 436 -2.33 -1.55 -27.49
N ARG A 437 -3.23 -1.23 -26.57
CA ARG A 437 -3.61 -2.17 -25.52
C ARG A 437 -4.83 -2.97 -25.93
N ILE A 438 -4.67 -4.28 -26.03
CA ILE A 438 -5.77 -5.23 -26.17
C ILE A 438 -6.22 -5.61 -24.76
N GLY A 439 -7.37 -5.07 -24.34
CA GLY A 439 -7.85 -5.18 -22.97
C GLY A 439 -9.17 -5.92 -22.88
N VAL A 440 -9.09 -7.21 -22.53
CA VAL A 440 -10.23 -8.10 -22.33
C VAL A 440 -10.70 -8.00 -20.89
N ASN A 441 -12.01 -7.89 -20.69
CA ASN A 441 -12.64 -7.84 -19.38
C ASN A 441 -13.66 -8.97 -19.26
N TRP A 442 -13.83 -9.54 -18.07
CA TRP A 442 -14.82 -10.59 -17.80
C TRP A 442 -16.24 -10.21 -18.26
N GLY A 443 -16.71 -9.02 -17.88
CA GLY A 443 -18.07 -8.56 -18.18
C GLY A 443 -18.36 -8.29 -19.66
N SER A 444 -17.33 -8.34 -20.51
CA SER A 444 -17.45 -8.14 -21.96
C SER A 444 -16.70 -9.23 -22.73
N LEU A 445 -16.62 -10.44 -22.18
CA LEU A 445 -15.99 -11.56 -22.86
C LEU A 445 -16.75 -11.91 -24.16
N ASP A 446 -16.01 -12.28 -25.21
CA ASP A 446 -16.60 -12.77 -26.45
C ASP A 446 -17.43 -14.04 -26.18
N GLN A 447 -18.75 -13.89 -26.35
CA GLN A 447 -19.72 -14.95 -26.10
C GLN A 447 -19.56 -16.13 -27.07
N SER A 448 -19.09 -15.89 -28.29
CA SER A 448 -18.87 -16.95 -29.28
C SER A 448 -17.67 -17.82 -28.90
N LEU A 449 -16.59 -17.19 -28.44
CA LEU A 449 -15.42 -17.87 -27.89
C LEU A 449 -15.78 -18.65 -26.63
N ALA A 450 -16.45 -18.00 -25.67
CA ALA A 450 -16.86 -18.64 -24.42
C ALA A 450 -17.74 -19.88 -24.70
N LYS A 451 -18.70 -19.78 -25.62
CA LYS A 451 -19.54 -20.90 -26.03
C LYS A 451 -18.71 -22.03 -26.67
N ARG A 452 -17.85 -21.72 -27.64
CA ARG A 452 -16.97 -22.71 -28.29
C ARG A 452 -16.13 -23.48 -27.26
N MET A 453 -15.60 -22.77 -26.27
CA MET A 453 -14.77 -23.38 -25.23
C MET A 453 -15.58 -24.19 -24.22
N MET A 454 -16.80 -23.76 -23.89
CA MET A 454 -17.72 -24.55 -23.07
C MET A 454 -18.15 -25.84 -23.79
N ASP A 455 -18.51 -25.76 -25.07
CA ASP A 455 -18.88 -26.93 -25.88
C ASP A 455 -17.70 -27.92 -25.99
N ALA A 456 -16.47 -27.41 -26.20
CA ALA A 456 -15.27 -28.23 -26.21
C ALA A 456 -14.96 -28.86 -24.83
N ASN A 457 -15.22 -28.14 -23.74
CA ASN A 457 -15.04 -28.65 -22.38
C ASN A 457 -16.05 -29.76 -22.05
N LEU A 458 -17.30 -29.62 -22.49
CA LEU A 458 -18.34 -30.66 -22.33
C LEU A 458 -18.01 -31.93 -23.11
N ALA A 459 -17.31 -31.81 -24.24
CA ALA A 459 -16.83 -32.94 -25.02
C ALA A 459 -15.51 -33.56 -24.49
N SER A 460 -14.87 -32.94 -23.50
CA SER A 460 -13.62 -33.43 -22.90
C SER A 460 -13.88 -34.69 -22.06
N ALA A 461 -12.90 -35.60 -22.04
CA ALA A 461 -12.92 -36.74 -21.12
C ALA A 461 -12.89 -36.32 -19.63
N THR A 462 -12.36 -35.12 -19.35
CA THR A 462 -12.32 -34.52 -18.01
C THR A 462 -12.79 -33.06 -18.08
N PRO A 463 -14.11 -32.82 -18.05
CA PRO A 463 -14.65 -31.46 -18.06
C PRO A 463 -14.20 -30.69 -16.81
N LYS A 464 -13.68 -29.49 -17.02
CA LYS A 464 -13.32 -28.56 -15.94
C LYS A 464 -14.54 -27.76 -15.47
N PRO A 465 -14.49 -27.18 -14.26
CA PRO A 465 -15.51 -26.26 -13.78
C PRO A 465 -15.73 -25.10 -14.76
N PRO A 466 -16.98 -24.63 -14.97
CA PRO A 466 -17.27 -23.51 -15.88
C PRO A 466 -16.44 -22.26 -15.60
N GLU A 467 -16.17 -21.96 -14.33
CA GLU A 467 -15.37 -20.80 -13.93
C GLU A 467 -13.93 -20.86 -14.47
N GLU A 468 -13.29 -22.03 -14.48
CA GLU A 468 -11.96 -22.22 -15.05
C GLU A 468 -11.98 -22.02 -16.57
N ILE A 469 -13.02 -22.49 -17.26
CA ILE A 469 -13.18 -22.30 -18.70
C ILE A 469 -13.36 -20.83 -19.05
N MET A 470 -14.10 -20.07 -18.22
CA MET A 470 -14.27 -18.63 -18.43
C MET A 470 -12.96 -17.85 -18.21
N LYS A 471 -12.16 -18.22 -17.20
CA LYS A 471 -10.81 -17.69 -16.99
C LYS A 471 -9.90 -17.98 -18.19
N GLU A 472 -9.92 -19.21 -18.69
CA GLU A 472 -9.15 -19.60 -19.87
C GLU A 472 -9.62 -18.85 -21.13
N ALA A 473 -10.95 -18.67 -21.30
CA ALA A 473 -11.50 -17.92 -22.42
C ALA A 473 -11.06 -16.46 -22.43
N LEU A 474 -10.90 -15.83 -21.26
CA LEU A 474 -10.32 -14.49 -21.16
C LEU A 474 -8.88 -14.43 -21.68
N ILE A 475 -8.07 -15.40 -21.28
CA ILE A 475 -6.64 -15.48 -21.66
C ILE A 475 -6.53 -15.74 -23.16
N VAL A 476 -7.25 -16.74 -23.67
CA VAL A 476 -7.29 -17.09 -25.10
C VAL A 476 -7.78 -15.92 -25.93
N SER A 477 -8.83 -15.20 -25.49
CA SER A 477 -9.32 -14.01 -26.19
C SER A 477 -8.23 -12.95 -26.37
N ALA A 478 -7.42 -12.71 -25.33
CA ALA A 478 -6.35 -11.73 -25.39
C ALA A 478 -5.21 -12.18 -26.31
N LEU A 479 -4.81 -13.45 -26.24
CA LEU A 479 -3.73 -14.01 -27.04
C LEU A 479 -4.12 -14.12 -28.53
N GLU A 480 -5.28 -14.70 -28.85
CA GLU A 480 -5.78 -14.79 -30.23
C GLU A 480 -5.94 -13.37 -30.84
N SER A 481 -6.38 -12.39 -30.05
CA SER A 481 -6.49 -11.00 -30.52
C SER A 481 -5.11 -10.35 -30.77
N ALA A 482 -4.10 -10.68 -29.96
CA ALA A 482 -2.73 -10.20 -30.16
C ALA A 482 -2.12 -10.79 -31.43
N GLU A 483 -2.27 -12.10 -31.63
CA GLU A 483 -1.83 -12.80 -32.85
C GLU A 483 -2.51 -12.23 -34.10
N LYS A 484 -3.82 -11.99 -34.05
CA LYS A 484 -4.56 -11.30 -35.11
C LYS A 484 -3.99 -9.91 -35.38
N ALA A 485 -3.68 -9.13 -34.34
CA ALA A 485 -3.12 -7.79 -34.51
C ALA A 485 -1.75 -7.81 -35.20
N VAL A 486 -0.89 -8.77 -34.85
CA VAL A 486 0.40 -8.99 -35.51
C VAL A 486 0.21 -9.38 -36.97
N ALA A 487 -0.71 -10.32 -37.27
CA ALA A 487 -1.03 -10.73 -38.63
C ALA A 487 -1.57 -9.57 -39.51
N LEU A 488 -2.18 -8.56 -38.88
CA LEU A 488 -2.67 -7.35 -39.53
C LEU A 488 -1.59 -6.26 -39.71
N GLY A 489 -0.36 -6.51 -39.26
CA GLY A 489 0.80 -5.64 -39.47
C GLY A 489 1.19 -4.76 -38.29
N LEU A 490 0.59 -4.95 -37.09
CA LEU A 490 1.03 -4.24 -35.89
C LEU A 490 2.20 -4.99 -35.23
N PRO A 491 3.39 -4.37 -35.07
CA PRO A 491 4.52 -5.02 -34.43
C PRO A 491 4.26 -5.51 -33.00
N GLU A 492 4.91 -6.59 -32.57
CA GLU A 492 4.76 -7.12 -31.21
C GLU A 492 5.17 -6.10 -30.13
N ASP A 493 6.19 -5.28 -30.41
CA ASP A 493 6.66 -4.17 -29.57
C ASP A 493 5.74 -2.93 -29.60
N LYS A 494 4.54 -3.06 -30.17
CA LYS A 494 3.44 -2.08 -30.08
C LYS A 494 2.24 -2.62 -29.30
N ILE A 495 2.28 -3.86 -28.80
CA ILE A 495 1.13 -4.51 -28.17
C ILE A 495 1.32 -4.63 -26.65
N ILE A 496 0.27 -4.27 -25.90
CA ILE A 496 0.17 -4.43 -24.44
C ILE A 496 -1.11 -5.20 -24.13
N LEU A 497 -1.06 -6.16 -23.20
CA LEU A 497 -2.24 -6.97 -22.84
C LEU A 497 -2.78 -6.64 -21.45
N SER A 498 -4.07 -6.86 -21.26
CA SER A 498 -4.69 -6.93 -19.93
C SER A 498 -5.92 -7.82 -19.96
N CYS A 499 -6.07 -8.69 -18.95
CA CYS A 499 -7.27 -9.50 -18.72
C CYS A 499 -7.83 -9.16 -17.34
N LYS A 500 -8.85 -8.30 -17.25
CA LYS A 500 -9.34 -7.81 -15.95
C LYS A 500 -10.56 -8.56 -15.46
N VAL A 501 -10.49 -8.93 -14.18
CA VAL A 501 -11.56 -9.53 -13.37
C VAL A 501 -11.69 -8.73 -12.06
N SER A 502 -12.77 -8.93 -11.31
CA SER A 502 -13.10 -8.17 -10.10
C SER A 502 -12.76 -8.90 -8.79
N ALA A 503 -12.52 -10.21 -8.85
CA ALA A 503 -12.07 -11.01 -7.71
C ALA A 503 -10.53 -11.10 -7.64
N VAL A 504 -9.99 -10.98 -6.43
CA VAL A 504 -8.55 -10.91 -6.16
C VAL A 504 -7.82 -12.19 -6.60
N GLN A 505 -8.32 -13.36 -6.18
CA GLN A 505 -7.69 -14.65 -6.48
C GLN A 505 -7.73 -14.96 -7.97
N ASP A 506 -8.84 -14.62 -8.64
CA ASP A 506 -9.00 -14.82 -10.07
C ASP A 506 -8.04 -13.94 -10.86
N LEU A 507 -7.84 -12.68 -10.44
CA LEU A 507 -6.88 -11.79 -11.09
C LEU A 507 -5.46 -12.38 -11.01
N ILE A 508 -5.07 -12.87 -9.85
CA ILE A 508 -3.75 -13.47 -9.65
C ILE A 508 -3.58 -14.69 -10.57
N GLN A 509 -4.56 -15.60 -10.59
CA GLN A 509 -4.52 -16.79 -11.47
C GLN A 509 -4.43 -16.40 -12.95
N VAL A 510 -5.30 -15.50 -13.40
CA VAL A 510 -5.37 -15.08 -14.81
C VAL A 510 -4.06 -14.43 -15.27
N TYR A 511 -3.44 -13.56 -14.47
CA TYR A 511 -2.20 -12.90 -14.88
C TYR A 511 -0.97 -13.79 -14.76
N ARG A 512 -0.94 -14.77 -13.85
CA ARG A 512 0.12 -15.79 -13.83
C ARG A 512 0.10 -16.62 -15.12
N GLU A 513 -1.07 -17.09 -15.51
CA GLU A 513 -1.23 -17.92 -16.71
C GLU A 513 -1.06 -17.11 -18.00
N LEU A 514 -1.58 -15.89 -18.07
CA LEU A 514 -1.32 -15.00 -19.21
C LEU A 514 0.17 -14.68 -19.33
N GLY A 515 0.83 -14.39 -18.20
CA GLY A 515 2.24 -14.03 -18.14
C GLY A 515 3.20 -15.16 -18.52
N SER A 516 2.84 -16.42 -18.26
CA SER A 516 3.64 -17.60 -18.65
C SER A 516 3.55 -17.90 -20.16
N ARG A 517 2.49 -17.45 -20.83
CA ARG A 517 2.19 -17.77 -22.25
C ARG A 517 2.58 -16.68 -23.25
N CYS A 518 3.04 -15.51 -22.79
CA CYS A 518 3.42 -14.42 -23.70
C CYS A 518 4.50 -13.47 -23.16
N ARG A 519 5.15 -12.77 -24.10
CA ARG A 519 6.17 -11.75 -23.82
C ARG A 519 5.66 -10.31 -23.94
N TYR A 520 4.37 -10.09 -24.18
CA TYR A 520 3.77 -8.74 -24.20
C TYR A 520 3.79 -8.09 -22.82
N PRO A 521 4.05 -6.78 -22.70
CA PRO A 521 3.89 -6.11 -21.42
C PRO A 521 2.44 -6.21 -20.91
N LEU A 522 2.29 -6.35 -19.60
CA LEU A 522 1.00 -6.55 -18.95
C LEU A 522 0.57 -5.31 -18.17
N HIS A 523 -0.61 -4.78 -18.51
CA HIS A 523 -1.26 -3.72 -17.76
C HIS A 523 -2.13 -4.32 -16.65
N LEU A 524 -1.65 -4.25 -15.41
CA LEU A 524 -2.38 -4.77 -14.25
C LEU A 524 -3.44 -3.80 -13.76
N GLY A 525 -4.47 -4.37 -13.14
CA GLY A 525 -5.44 -3.62 -12.37
C GLY A 525 -6.66 -4.48 -12.09
N LEU A 526 -7.08 -4.51 -10.83
CA LEU A 526 -8.37 -5.07 -10.44
C LEU A 526 -9.46 -4.13 -10.99
N THR A 527 -10.44 -4.68 -11.71
CA THR A 527 -11.60 -3.88 -12.14
C THR A 527 -12.61 -3.82 -11.01
N GLU A 528 -13.37 -2.73 -10.94
CA GLU A 528 -14.46 -2.56 -9.97
C GLU A 528 -14.02 -2.82 -8.52
N ALA A 529 -12.85 -2.27 -8.16
CA ALA A 529 -12.26 -2.52 -6.85
C ALA A 529 -13.18 -2.04 -5.72
N GLY A 530 -14.02 -1.03 -5.95
CA GLY A 530 -14.97 -0.47 -4.99
C GLY A 530 -14.52 0.90 -4.46
N MET A 531 -15.24 1.40 -3.46
CA MET A 531 -14.96 2.68 -2.79
C MET A 531 -14.07 2.48 -1.55
N GLY A 532 -13.40 3.56 -1.15
CA GLY A 532 -12.70 3.68 0.13
C GLY A 532 -11.72 2.54 0.42
N SER A 533 -11.68 2.11 1.67
CA SER A 533 -10.75 1.09 2.17
C SER A 533 -10.87 -0.25 1.44
N LYS A 534 -12.08 -0.69 1.09
CA LYS A 534 -12.29 -1.96 0.35
C LYS A 534 -11.58 -1.93 -0.99
N GLY A 535 -11.70 -0.82 -1.75
CA GLY A 535 -11.05 -0.68 -3.05
C GLY A 535 -9.53 -0.68 -2.97
N ILE A 536 -8.98 0.01 -1.95
CA ILE A 536 -7.54 0.09 -1.69
C ILE A 536 -6.99 -1.29 -1.30
N VAL A 537 -7.62 -1.95 -0.32
CA VAL A 537 -7.19 -3.27 0.17
C VAL A 537 -7.26 -4.32 -0.93
N ALA A 538 -8.37 -4.38 -1.69
CA ALA A 538 -8.52 -5.37 -2.76
C ALA A 538 -7.50 -5.16 -3.89
N SER A 539 -7.26 -3.91 -4.29
CA SER A 539 -6.27 -3.60 -5.32
C SER A 539 -4.86 -3.94 -4.86
N THR A 540 -4.50 -3.58 -3.62
CA THR A 540 -3.19 -3.88 -3.03
C THR A 540 -2.98 -5.39 -2.93
N ALA A 541 -3.95 -6.13 -2.37
CA ALA A 541 -3.86 -7.58 -2.22
C ALA A 541 -3.67 -8.31 -3.56
N ALA A 542 -4.34 -7.85 -4.62
CA ALA A 542 -4.22 -8.46 -5.94
C ALA A 542 -2.90 -8.12 -6.64
N LEU A 543 -2.50 -6.84 -6.63
CA LEU A 543 -1.32 -6.38 -7.36
C LEU A 543 -0.02 -6.75 -6.65
N SER A 544 0.06 -6.66 -5.33
CA SER A 544 1.32 -6.93 -4.59
C SER A 544 1.83 -8.35 -4.82
N VAL A 545 0.95 -9.35 -4.92
CA VAL A 545 1.34 -10.74 -5.22
C VAL A 545 1.96 -10.85 -6.62
N LEU A 546 1.28 -10.32 -7.63
CA LEU A 546 1.76 -10.36 -9.02
C LEU A 546 3.06 -9.58 -9.19
N LEU A 547 3.16 -8.40 -8.58
CA LEU A 547 4.34 -7.55 -8.63
C LEU A 547 5.54 -8.21 -7.92
N GLN A 548 5.32 -8.89 -6.80
CA GLN A 548 6.34 -9.68 -6.11
C GLN A 548 6.84 -10.86 -6.96
N GLU A 549 6.02 -11.37 -7.87
CA GLU A 549 6.38 -12.39 -8.86
C GLU A 549 7.02 -11.79 -10.13
N GLY A 550 7.22 -10.48 -10.17
CA GLY A 550 7.78 -9.76 -11.32
C GLY A 550 6.81 -9.62 -12.50
N ILE A 551 5.51 -9.87 -12.29
CA ILE A 551 4.44 -9.75 -13.30
C ILE A 551 3.84 -8.34 -13.20
N GLY A 552 3.75 -7.67 -14.34
CA GLY A 552 3.19 -6.33 -14.46
C GLY A 552 4.21 -5.29 -14.90
N ASP A 553 3.86 -4.52 -15.93
CA ASP A 553 4.73 -3.52 -16.55
C ASP A 553 4.11 -2.11 -16.46
N THR A 554 2.81 -2.04 -16.22
CA THR A 554 2.11 -0.81 -15.85
C THR A 554 0.88 -1.16 -15.02
N ILE A 555 0.46 -0.27 -14.13
CA ILE A 555 -0.68 -0.48 -13.23
C ILE A 555 -1.71 0.65 -13.34
N ARG A 556 -2.98 0.32 -13.13
CA ARG A 556 -4.03 1.28 -12.79
C ARG A 556 -4.87 0.75 -11.65
N ILE A 557 -5.10 1.60 -10.65
CA ILE A 557 -6.03 1.31 -9.55
C ILE A 557 -7.43 1.80 -9.97
N SER A 558 -8.43 0.91 -9.91
CA SER A 558 -9.80 1.25 -10.35
C SER A 558 -10.69 1.59 -9.15
N LEU A 559 -10.37 2.70 -8.46
CA LEU A 559 -11.18 3.18 -7.34
C LEU A 559 -12.43 3.91 -7.86
N THR A 560 -13.55 3.63 -7.21
CA THR A 560 -14.71 4.51 -7.28
C THR A 560 -14.47 5.66 -6.30
N PRO A 561 -14.33 6.92 -6.77
CA PRO A 561 -14.14 8.05 -5.87
C PRO A 561 -15.37 8.25 -5.00
N GLU A 562 -15.17 8.63 -3.74
CA GLU A 562 -16.26 9.16 -2.92
C GLU A 562 -16.75 10.49 -3.52
N PRO A 563 -18.04 10.85 -3.37
CA PRO A 563 -18.54 12.13 -3.86
C PRO A 563 -17.71 13.31 -3.34
N GLY A 564 -17.24 14.16 -4.26
CA GLY A 564 -16.38 15.31 -3.93
C GLY A 564 -14.91 14.97 -3.67
N SER A 565 -14.53 13.68 -3.62
CA SER A 565 -13.12 13.29 -3.53
C SER A 565 -12.40 13.47 -4.87
N PRO A 566 -11.11 13.84 -4.87
CA PRO A 566 -10.37 14.09 -6.09
C PRO A 566 -10.09 12.78 -6.83
N ARG A 567 -10.07 12.86 -8.17
CA ARG A 567 -9.77 11.72 -9.04
C ARG A 567 -8.33 11.20 -8.88
N THR A 568 -7.43 12.04 -8.35
CA THR A 568 -6.01 11.75 -8.12
C THR A 568 -5.75 10.65 -7.09
N GLN A 569 -6.73 10.28 -6.27
CA GLN A 569 -6.54 9.24 -5.25
C GLN A 569 -6.12 7.89 -5.85
N GLU A 570 -6.57 7.53 -7.07
CA GLU A 570 -6.15 6.28 -7.71
C GLU A 570 -4.66 6.27 -8.10
N VAL A 571 -4.10 7.45 -8.39
CA VAL A 571 -2.67 7.64 -8.70
C VAL A 571 -1.86 7.46 -7.42
N ILE A 572 -2.26 8.15 -6.35
CA ILE A 572 -1.59 8.09 -5.04
C ILE A 572 -1.52 6.64 -4.56
N VAL A 573 -2.64 5.91 -4.60
CA VAL A 573 -2.66 4.49 -4.19
C VAL A 573 -1.76 3.62 -5.07
N GLY A 574 -1.69 3.89 -6.39
CA GLY A 574 -0.77 3.18 -7.28
C GLY A 574 0.71 3.42 -6.93
N GLN A 575 1.06 4.67 -6.61
CA GLN A 575 2.40 5.04 -6.18
C GLN A 575 2.77 4.40 -4.84
N GLU A 576 1.87 4.45 -3.85
CA GLU A 576 2.07 3.87 -2.52
C GLU A 576 2.29 2.34 -2.60
N ILE A 577 1.54 1.63 -3.47
CA ILE A 577 1.75 0.19 -3.70
C ILE A 577 3.17 -0.06 -4.23
N LEU A 578 3.58 0.62 -5.29
CA LEU A 578 4.90 0.40 -5.89
C LEU A 578 6.04 0.83 -4.96
N GLN A 579 5.86 1.89 -4.18
CA GLN A 579 6.85 2.40 -3.25
C GLN A 579 7.01 1.50 -2.02
N THR A 580 5.90 1.07 -1.42
CA THR A 580 5.92 0.13 -0.28
C THR A 580 6.54 -1.21 -0.67
N MET A 581 6.34 -1.64 -1.91
CA MET A 581 6.94 -2.86 -2.47
C MET A 581 8.43 -2.68 -2.86
N GLY A 582 8.99 -1.47 -2.74
CA GLY A 582 10.37 -1.17 -3.12
C GLY A 582 10.63 -1.18 -4.63
N LEU A 583 9.58 -1.09 -5.46
CA LEU A 583 9.67 -1.15 -6.93
C LEU A 583 9.92 0.21 -7.57
N ARG A 584 9.49 1.28 -6.91
CA ARG A 584 9.65 2.68 -7.34
C ARG A 584 9.82 3.56 -6.10
N SER A 585 10.28 4.78 -6.29
CA SER A 585 10.25 5.82 -5.27
C SER A 585 9.64 7.07 -5.90
N PHE A 586 8.60 7.63 -5.30
CA PHE A 586 7.87 8.78 -5.82
C PHE A 586 7.94 9.98 -4.87
N THR A 587 7.83 9.71 -3.57
CA THR A 587 7.91 10.74 -2.53
C THR A 587 8.71 10.21 -1.34
N PRO A 588 9.40 11.07 -0.57
CA PRO A 588 10.05 10.67 0.66
C PRO A 588 9.12 9.83 1.54
N MET A 589 9.63 8.70 2.03
CA MET A 589 8.83 7.79 2.85
C MET A 589 8.81 8.28 4.29
N VAL A 590 7.62 8.32 4.90
CA VAL A 590 7.47 8.63 6.33
C VAL A 590 7.20 7.35 7.09
N THR A 591 8.13 6.95 7.96
CA THR A 591 7.94 5.87 8.92
C THR A 591 7.45 6.46 10.24
N ALA A 592 6.21 6.12 10.62
CA ALA A 592 5.64 6.59 11.88
C ALA A 592 5.13 5.43 12.73
N CYS A 593 5.25 5.55 14.05
CA CYS A 593 4.66 4.56 14.96
C CYS A 593 3.12 4.68 14.97
N PRO A 594 2.36 3.63 15.32
CA PRO A 594 0.90 3.73 15.40
C PRO A 594 0.40 4.70 16.50
N GLY A 595 1.28 5.11 17.42
CA GLY A 595 0.90 5.75 18.68
C GLY A 595 0.39 4.72 19.70
N CYS A 596 0.56 5.03 20.98
CA CYS A 596 0.03 4.23 22.10
C CYS A 596 -0.13 5.13 23.34
N GLY A 597 -0.56 4.56 24.48
CA GLY A 597 -0.74 5.33 25.73
C GLY A 597 0.55 5.97 26.30
N ARG A 598 1.70 5.75 25.66
CA ARG A 598 2.98 6.38 25.98
C ARG A 598 3.20 7.70 25.26
N THR A 599 2.32 8.14 24.37
CA THR A 599 2.42 9.44 23.69
C THR A 599 1.10 10.19 23.81
N THR A 600 1.15 11.51 23.78
CA THR A 600 -0.04 12.32 23.52
C THR A 600 -0.50 12.08 22.09
N SER A 601 -1.66 11.43 21.93
CA SER A 601 -2.15 10.96 20.63
C SER A 601 -2.25 12.10 19.61
N THR A 602 -2.80 13.25 19.99
CA THR A 602 -3.09 14.36 19.07
C THR A 602 -1.81 15.02 18.53
N VAL A 603 -0.89 15.44 19.40
CA VAL A 603 0.35 16.13 18.99
C VAL A 603 1.21 15.26 18.08
N PHE A 604 1.34 13.97 18.43
CA PHE A 604 2.07 13.02 17.60
C PHE A 604 1.41 12.82 16.22
N GLN A 605 0.08 12.65 16.19
CA GLN A 605 -0.68 12.45 14.95
C GLN A 605 -0.61 13.67 14.04
N GLU A 606 -0.77 14.88 14.59
CA GLU A 606 -0.67 16.14 13.85
C GLU A 606 0.73 16.32 13.27
N LEU A 607 1.79 16.10 14.05
CA LEU A 607 3.16 16.19 13.53
C LEU A 607 3.43 15.20 12.39
N ALA A 608 3.03 13.94 12.56
CA ALA A 608 3.23 12.93 11.51
C ALA A 608 2.48 13.30 10.23
N GLN A 609 1.25 13.81 10.36
CA GLN A 609 0.43 14.28 9.26
C GLN A 609 1.03 15.51 8.56
N ASP A 610 1.55 16.47 9.33
CA ASP A 610 2.18 17.69 8.81
C ASP A 610 3.46 17.39 8.06
N VAL A 611 4.32 16.51 8.59
CA VAL A 611 5.53 16.04 7.91
C VAL A 611 5.18 15.36 6.59
N GLN A 612 4.22 14.44 6.59
CA GLN A 612 3.79 13.76 5.36
C GLN A 612 3.23 14.73 4.32
N ASN A 613 2.40 15.69 4.74
CA ASN A 613 1.82 16.70 3.86
C ASN A 613 2.90 17.62 3.28
N TYR A 614 3.83 18.08 4.11
CA TYR A 614 4.93 18.95 3.71
C TYR A 614 5.81 18.27 2.65
N LEU A 615 6.21 17.03 2.89
CA LEU A 615 7.04 16.26 1.94
C LEU A 615 6.33 16.10 0.59
N ARG A 616 5.04 15.76 0.59
CA ARG A 616 4.26 15.64 -0.66
C ARG A 616 4.17 16.96 -1.42
N GLN A 617 3.92 18.08 -0.73
CA GLN A 617 3.87 19.40 -1.36
C GLN A 617 5.22 19.80 -1.95
N LYS A 618 6.31 19.58 -1.19
CA LYS A 618 7.67 19.91 -1.61
C LYS A 618 8.17 19.07 -2.78
N MET A 619 7.69 17.84 -2.93
CA MET A 619 8.06 16.98 -4.06
C MET A 619 7.69 17.56 -5.43
N THR A 620 6.74 18.49 -5.52
CA THR A 620 6.47 19.23 -6.76
C THR A 620 7.68 20.04 -7.24
N ILE A 621 8.44 20.59 -6.30
CA ILE A 621 9.63 21.41 -6.55
C ILE A 621 10.88 20.53 -6.53
N TRP A 622 11.03 19.72 -5.47
CA TRP A 622 12.23 18.94 -5.22
C TRP A 622 12.51 17.88 -6.27
N ARG A 623 11.49 17.32 -6.94
CA ARG A 623 11.70 16.38 -8.06
C ARG A 623 12.59 16.94 -9.16
N THR A 624 12.56 18.27 -9.34
CA THR A 624 13.32 18.97 -10.39
C THR A 624 14.66 19.49 -9.86
N GLU A 625 14.66 20.07 -8.65
CA GLU A 625 15.85 20.71 -8.07
C GLU A 625 16.83 19.72 -7.44
N TYR A 626 16.32 18.63 -6.85
CA TYR A 626 17.07 17.68 -6.01
C TYR A 626 16.85 16.22 -6.49
N PRO A 627 17.37 15.82 -7.66
CA PRO A 627 17.23 14.46 -8.16
C PRO A 627 17.75 13.42 -7.16
N GLY A 628 16.94 12.40 -6.87
CA GLY A 628 17.23 11.39 -5.84
C GLY A 628 16.50 11.61 -4.52
N VAL A 629 15.93 12.79 -4.28
CA VAL A 629 15.22 13.12 -3.03
C VAL A 629 14.01 12.21 -2.78
N GLU A 630 13.45 11.58 -3.81
CA GLU A 630 12.38 10.60 -3.67
C GLU A 630 12.75 9.39 -2.81
N SER A 631 14.06 9.12 -2.62
CA SER A 631 14.55 8.03 -1.76
C SER A 631 14.81 8.46 -0.31
N LEU A 632 14.53 9.72 0.05
CA LEU A 632 14.65 10.22 1.42
C LEU A 632 13.67 9.46 2.34
N ASN A 633 14.17 8.97 3.47
CA ASN A 633 13.38 8.31 4.49
C ASN A 633 13.36 9.18 5.75
N VAL A 634 12.15 9.51 6.20
CA VAL A 634 11.91 10.34 7.39
C VAL A 634 11.18 9.52 8.44
N ALA A 635 11.65 9.53 9.68
CA ALA A 635 10.97 8.87 10.80
C ALA A 635 10.31 9.88 11.75
N VAL A 636 9.07 9.60 12.17
CA VAL A 636 8.34 10.38 13.17
C VAL A 636 7.81 9.44 14.25
N MET A 637 8.41 9.47 15.42
CA MET A 637 8.16 8.49 16.48
C MET A 637 7.58 9.14 17.73
N GLY A 638 6.57 8.53 18.34
CA GLY A 638 5.83 9.13 19.45
C GLY A 638 6.45 8.99 20.84
N CYS A 639 7.45 8.13 21.04
CA CYS A 639 8.09 7.94 22.35
C CYS A 639 9.50 7.37 22.23
N VAL A 640 10.25 7.38 23.33
CA VAL A 640 11.65 6.93 23.38
C VAL A 640 11.85 5.41 23.26
N VAL A 641 10.80 4.59 23.39
CA VAL A 641 10.92 3.12 23.40
C VAL A 641 11.50 2.62 22.08
N ASN A 642 10.82 2.93 20.97
CA ASN A 642 11.29 2.59 19.63
C ASN A 642 11.81 3.83 18.88
N GLY A 643 11.59 5.04 19.40
CA GLY A 643 11.83 6.27 18.68
C GLY A 643 13.28 6.48 18.22
N PRO A 644 14.28 6.38 19.13
CA PRO A 644 15.68 6.49 18.77
C PRO A 644 16.16 5.40 17.81
N GLY A 645 15.68 4.16 17.98
CA GLY A 645 16.07 3.04 17.12
C GLY A 645 15.63 3.25 15.68
N GLU A 646 14.34 3.50 15.47
CA GLU A 646 13.77 3.73 14.14
C GLU A 646 14.29 5.03 13.51
N SER A 647 14.48 6.09 14.31
CA SER A 647 15.01 7.37 13.80
C SER A 647 16.45 7.27 13.28
N LYS A 648 17.25 6.34 13.82
CA LYS A 648 18.61 6.09 13.33
C LYS A 648 18.65 5.25 12.05
N LEU A 649 17.59 4.51 11.75
CA LEU A 649 17.48 3.74 10.50
C LEU A 649 17.01 4.62 9.33
N ALA A 650 16.34 5.73 9.62
CA ALA A 650 15.97 6.74 8.65
C ALA A 650 17.14 7.69 8.32
N ASP A 651 17.04 8.40 7.19
CA ASP A 651 18.00 9.46 6.85
C ASP A 651 17.87 10.62 7.85
N ILE A 652 16.63 10.92 8.27
CA ILE A 652 16.31 11.90 9.30
C ILE A 652 15.17 11.36 10.15
N GLY A 653 15.25 11.47 11.47
CA GLY A 653 14.17 11.04 12.34
C GLY A 653 14.01 11.87 13.60
N ILE A 654 12.77 12.04 14.05
CA ILE A 654 12.44 12.68 15.33
C ILE A 654 11.77 11.68 16.27
N SER A 655 12.24 11.67 17.52
CA SER A 655 11.61 10.94 18.61
C SER A 655 10.97 11.93 19.56
N LEU A 656 9.65 11.98 19.60
CA LEU A 656 8.88 12.80 20.53
C LEU A 656 8.99 12.27 21.97
N PRO A 657 8.80 13.16 22.97
CA PRO A 657 8.74 12.77 24.36
C PRO A 657 7.45 12.00 24.65
N GLY A 658 7.57 10.90 25.38
CA GLY A 658 6.43 10.16 25.88
C GLY A 658 5.75 10.80 27.10
N THR A 659 4.63 10.22 27.52
CA THR A 659 3.90 10.62 28.73
C THR A 659 4.79 10.47 29.96
N GLY A 660 5.00 11.57 30.69
CA GLY A 660 5.84 11.60 31.90
C GLY A 660 7.34 11.74 31.61
N GLU A 661 7.72 11.93 30.35
CA GLU A 661 9.10 12.20 29.96
C GLU A 661 9.40 13.70 29.90
N THR A 662 10.68 14.04 29.88
CA THR A 662 11.12 15.43 29.70
C THR A 662 10.64 15.92 28.32
N PRO A 663 10.03 17.11 28.19
CA PRO A 663 9.42 17.60 26.95
C PRO A 663 10.47 18.04 25.92
N VAL A 664 11.24 17.07 25.43
CA VAL A 664 12.35 17.24 24.50
C VAL A 664 12.27 16.18 23.43
N ALA A 665 12.53 16.56 22.18
CA ALA A 665 12.48 15.67 21.04
C ALA A 665 13.85 15.55 20.38
N PRO A 666 14.65 14.50 20.67
CA PRO A 666 15.90 14.27 19.97
C PRO A 666 15.66 13.99 18.49
N VAL A 667 16.46 14.64 17.64
CA VAL A 667 16.49 14.47 16.19
C VAL A 667 17.77 13.76 15.80
N TYR A 668 17.63 12.75 14.94
CA TYR A 668 18.69 11.93 14.40
C TYR A 668 18.84 12.22 12.91
N VAL A 669 20.08 12.25 12.43
CA VAL A 669 20.43 12.47 11.02
C VAL A 669 21.54 11.47 10.68
N ASP A 670 21.34 10.69 9.62
CA ASP A 670 22.27 9.64 9.16
C ASP A 670 22.74 8.70 10.30
N GLY A 671 21.82 8.31 11.20
CA GLY A 671 22.10 7.41 12.31
C GLY A 671 22.68 8.06 13.58
N GLU A 672 22.99 9.35 13.54
CA GLU A 672 23.60 10.09 14.65
C GLU A 672 22.64 11.10 15.27
N ARG A 673 22.68 11.26 16.60
CA ARG A 673 21.88 12.28 17.30
C ARG A 673 22.49 13.66 17.03
N LYS A 674 21.75 14.54 16.36
CA LYS A 674 22.27 15.86 15.94
C LYS A 674 21.83 17.00 16.86
N VAL A 675 20.53 17.06 17.16
CA VAL A 675 19.91 18.18 17.89
C VAL A 675 18.80 17.65 18.80
N THR A 676 18.39 18.43 19.79
CA THR A 676 17.23 18.13 20.64
C THR A 676 16.32 19.35 20.65
N LEU A 677 15.13 19.19 20.06
CA LEU A 677 14.12 20.24 19.93
C LEU A 677 13.27 20.32 21.19
N LYS A 678 12.76 21.52 21.52
CA LYS A 678 11.94 21.78 22.71
C LYS A 678 10.92 22.89 22.42
N GLY A 679 9.86 22.96 23.23
CA GLY A 679 8.84 24.01 23.12
C GLY A 679 7.79 23.72 22.04
N ASP A 680 7.01 24.74 21.71
CA ASP A 680 5.81 24.57 20.87
C ASP A 680 6.12 24.54 19.36
N ASN A 681 7.35 24.87 18.96
CA ASN A 681 7.75 25.03 17.55
C ASN A 681 8.49 23.80 16.96
N ILE A 682 8.42 22.65 17.63
CA ILE A 682 9.14 21.42 17.25
C ILE A 682 8.84 21.02 15.80
N ALA A 683 7.59 21.17 15.34
CA ALA A 683 7.19 20.80 13.99
C ALA A 683 7.93 21.62 12.92
N ALA A 684 7.89 22.96 13.03
CA ALA A 684 8.53 23.84 12.06
C ALA A 684 10.05 23.70 12.10
N GLU A 685 10.66 23.55 13.28
CA GLU A 685 12.10 23.31 13.41
C GLU A 685 12.53 21.99 12.79
N PHE A 686 11.74 20.93 12.99
CA PHE A 686 12.01 19.64 12.36
C PHE A 686 11.90 19.72 10.83
N LEU A 687 10.86 20.37 10.30
CA LEU A 687 10.71 20.58 8.86
C LEU A 687 11.86 21.39 8.26
N GLN A 688 12.36 22.39 8.99
CA GLN A 688 13.55 23.14 8.58
C GLN A 688 14.79 22.26 8.51
N ILE A 689 15.00 21.38 9.49
CA ILE A 689 16.11 20.39 9.47
C ILE A 689 15.99 19.47 8.26
N VAL A 690 14.77 19.02 7.93
CA VAL A 690 14.51 18.20 6.73
C VAL A 690 14.85 18.97 5.45
N GLU A 691 14.41 20.23 5.34
CA GLU A 691 14.71 21.10 4.20
C GLU A 691 16.23 21.31 4.04
N ASP A 692 16.93 21.63 5.12
CA ASP A 692 18.38 21.87 5.11
C ASP A 692 19.14 20.60 4.73
N TYR A 693 18.68 19.45 5.21
CA TYR A 693 19.23 18.16 4.83
C TYR A 693 19.08 17.90 3.34
N VAL A 694 17.91 18.18 2.75
CA VAL A 694 17.68 18.03 1.31
C VAL A 694 18.62 18.95 0.52
N LYS A 695 18.69 20.22 0.92
CA LYS A 695 19.57 21.22 0.30
C LYS A 695 21.05 20.90 0.42
N THR A 696 21.47 20.18 1.46
CA THR A 696 22.88 19.80 1.64
C THR A 696 23.22 18.53 0.86
N ASN A 697 22.36 17.51 0.93
CA ASN A 697 22.71 16.17 0.44
C ASN A 697 22.31 15.92 -1.01
N TYR A 698 21.30 16.63 -1.54
CA TYR A 698 20.77 16.41 -2.87
C TYR A 698 20.98 17.60 -3.83
N CYS A 699 21.61 18.69 -3.38
CA CYS A 699 22.02 19.79 -4.24
C CYS A 699 23.14 19.35 -5.20
N GLU A 700 23.49 20.22 -6.15
CA GLU A 700 24.59 19.97 -7.07
C GLU A 700 25.91 19.70 -6.31
N GLY A 701 26.52 18.53 -6.55
CA GLY A 701 27.69 18.05 -5.79
C GLY A 701 27.37 17.37 -4.45
N GLY A 702 26.10 17.32 -4.04
CA GLY A 702 25.64 16.66 -2.82
C GLY A 702 25.80 15.13 -2.85
N ALA A 703 26.12 14.53 -1.70
CA ALA A 703 26.49 13.12 -1.57
C ALA A 703 25.39 12.11 -1.95
N LYS A 704 24.11 12.52 -1.87
CA LYS A 704 22.94 11.67 -2.16
C LYS A 704 22.22 12.05 -3.46
N ARG A 705 22.72 13.04 -4.22
CA ARG A 705 22.14 13.43 -5.51
C ARG A 705 22.34 12.34 -6.56
N LYS A 706 21.27 11.96 -7.25
CA LYS A 706 21.36 11.07 -8.42
C LYS A 706 21.69 11.87 -9.69
N GLN A 707 22.46 11.27 -10.60
CA GLN A 707 22.79 11.90 -11.89
C GLN A 707 21.60 11.91 -12.87
N ASN A 708 20.68 10.95 -12.73
CA ASN A 708 19.48 10.87 -13.56
C ASN A 708 18.28 11.54 -12.87
N ARG A 709 17.57 12.39 -13.62
CA ARG A 709 16.26 12.97 -13.22
C ARG A 709 15.12 11.96 -13.31
N VAL A 710 15.31 10.89 -14.08
CA VAL A 710 14.36 9.78 -14.21
C VAL A 710 14.55 8.85 -13.03
N ILE A 711 13.46 8.57 -12.30
CA ILE A 711 13.40 7.62 -11.17
C ILE A 711 14.05 6.30 -11.63
N PRO A 712 15.31 6.02 -11.27
CA PRO A 712 15.94 4.77 -11.65
C PRO A 712 15.52 3.71 -10.63
N ILE A 713 15.09 2.55 -11.10
CA ILE A 713 15.00 1.37 -10.23
C ILE A 713 16.42 1.01 -9.79
N GLN A 714 16.56 0.65 -8.51
CA GLN A 714 17.72 -0.10 -8.05
C GLN A 714 17.72 -1.46 -8.78
N SER A 715 18.41 -1.53 -9.92
CA SER A 715 18.79 -2.79 -10.53
C SER A 715 19.67 -3.56 -9.55
N ALA A 716 19.39 -4.86 -9.41
CA ALA A 716 20.09 -5.77 -8.51
C ALA A 716 21.61 -5.78 -8.72
#